data_AF-A0A4R0IYG8-F1
#
_entry.id   AF-A0A4R0IYG8-F1
#
_cell.length_a   1.000
_cell.length_b   1.000
_cell.length_c   1.000
_cell.angle_alpha   90.00
_cell.angle_beta   90.00
_cell.angle_gamma   90.00
#
_symmetry.space_group_name_H-M   'P 1'
#
loop_
_entity.id
_entity.type
_entity.pdbx_description
1 polymer ?
#
loop_
_entity_poly.entity_id
_entity_poly.type
_entity_poly.pdbx_seq_one_letter_code
_entity_poly.pdbx_strand_id
1 'polypeptide(L)'
;MDAASLVADAFRALRSRSVPLDAEVRAMPEIQAIQNAPDGLRRECVLIVSENVDGYDCSQLLSVVARKRLPLSAEHIERLLTPRLREPENPQAWWGSEALRAVSRQIEHAYTALPGAEQQRLKPLIGRAADELQDAAAATRLRKLVGPDDGLRLDLIDATDDVGPRLRSAFESAAEPAEVLATALDVLAAFPGTGRPSKKWLTEAERATSQLSVSLIGALLDAALDAADASTYTYANDGNESFLCGVVAVAGVLQDPALLSRLRRLAVKSVTVIGGQYGNPRTLRLANSSAQAMADIGGPPSITELLALERSVRHGTLLRQVRKAIDALAAAQGLTRDQLLERAVETHDLDANRLTKLSRGAVEIVVDGRTASLVYVDENRKPRKSVPPDIKRADAEALAAIRDRLKAIRKTIAGERVRLDGLMSTDRRWPLEDWRSWYLDHPVTGRMTRTLVWVFSAPDGPDVVGIPLDATTLVTSSSQQAEIPPGAEVRLWHPIHASADDVRAWRQYLLGQQVVQPFKQAFRELYALTPAEEETRLYSNRFAGHVFGQVQARALMKGRGWAPVAVAWWDDGIENGVARRTFEAAGIRAEFHFDPVRDLQVGATELYTYCTSDQVRFADARTEDSIPLTDVPPLVLTEALRDVDLFVGVTSIGADPEWLDRGTERRFETYWHTFGFGELSAAGEIRREVLEQLVPRLAIADRCAFEDRYLTVRGDLRTYRIHLGSGNILMSPNDQYLCIVAAPGGQAQKLFLPFDDDPVLSMVLSKAFLLANDTTIKDPTITAQINRR
;
A
#
# COMPACT_ATOMS: atom_id res chain seq x y z
N MET A 1 -17.00 0.69 61.30
CA MET A 1 -17.09 -0.48 60.41
C MET A 1 -15.73 -1.13 60.37
N ASP A 2 -15.67 -2.45 60.51
CA ASP A 2 -14.43 -3.21 60.30
C ASP A 2 -14.17 -3.41 58.79
N ALA A 3 -12.96 -3.86 58.45
CA ALA A 3 -12.55 -4.03 57.05
C ALA A 3 -13.38 -5.11 56.33
N ALA A 4 -13.78 -6.17 57.04
CA ALA A 4 -14.57 -7.26 56.46
C ALA A 4 -15.96 -6.79 56.01
N SER A 5 -16.64 -5.97 56.82
CA SER A 5 -17.93 -5.38 56.46
C SER A 5 -17.81 -4.45 55.25
N LEU A 6 -16.77 -3.60 55.20
CA LEU A 6 -16.55 -2.71 54.06
C LEU A 6 -16.33 -3.47 52.75
N VAL A 7 -15.53 -4.53 52.80
CA VAL A 7 -15.27 -5.39 51.64
C VAL A 7 -16.53 -6.14 51.22
N ALA A 8 -17.31 -6.67 52.16
CA ALA A 8 -18.57 -7.37 51.87
C ALA A 8 -19.62 -6.44 51.21
N ASP A 9 -19.74 -5.20 51.68
CA ASP A 9 -20.65 -4.22 51.09
C ASP A 9 -20.20 -3.79 49.68
N ALA A 10 -18.89 -3.58 49.47
CA ALA A 10 -18.34 -3.30 48.15
C ALA A 10 -18.57 -4.44 47.16
N PHE A 11 -18.43 -5.70 47.60
CA PHE A 11 -18.73 -6.86 46.77
C PHE A 11 -20.21 -6.97 46.41
N ARG A 12 -21.10 -6.73 47.38
CA ARG A 12 -22.55 -6.74 47.13
C ARG A 12 -22.94 -5.72 46.07
N ALA A 13 -22.34 -4.52 46.12
CA ALA A 13 -22.57 -3.45 45.15
C ALA A 13 -21.99 -3.74 43.75
N LEU A 14 -20.84 -4.41 43.67
CA LEU A 14 -20.24 -4.83 42.39
C LEU A 14 -21.07 -5.91 41.70
N ARG A 15 -21.49 -6.94 42.44
CA ARG A 15 -22.25 -8.09 41.92
C ARG A 15 -23.67 -7.73 41.47
N SER A 16 -24.22 -6.61 41.91
CA SER A 16 -25.55 -6.16 41.50
C SER A 16 -25.57 -5.44 40.14
N ARG A 17 -24.44 -5.36 39.42
CA ARG A 17 -24.34 -4.69 38.11
C ARG A 17 -23.78 -5.63 37.05
N SER A 18 -24.22 -5.48 35.79
CA SER A 18 -23.61 -6.22 34.67
C SER A 18 -22.33 -5.53 34.21
N VAL A 19 -21.17 -6.17 34.45
CA VAL A 19 -19.83 -5.81 33.92
C VAL A 19 -19.55 -4.29 33.88
N PRO A 20 -19.44 -3.61 35.03
CA PRO A 20 -19.24 -2.16 35.09
C PRO A 20 -17.88 -1.73 34.57
N LEU A 21 -17.81 -0.55 33.93
CA LEU A 21 -16.55 0.06 33.51
C LEU A 21 -15.70 0.49 34.72
N ASP A 22 -14.39 0.51 34.55
CA ASP A 22 -13.38 0.83 35.56
C ASP A 22 -13.59 2.18 36.27
N ALA A 23 -14.18 3.16 35.57
CA ALA A 23 -14.52 4.48 36.10
C ALA A 23 -15.80 4.45 36.96
N GLU A 24 -16.77 3.59 36.62
CA GLU A 24 -18.03 3.43 37.35
C GLU A 24 -17.80 2.72 38.67
N VAL A 25 -16.96 1.67 38.66
CA VAL A 25 -16.52 0.98 39.87
C VAL A 25 -15.86 1.96 40.84
N ARG A 26 -14.98 2.83 40.34
CA ARG A 26 -14.35 3.87 41.17
C ARG A 26 -15.33 4.87 41.76
N ALA A 27 -16.45 5.15 41.10
CA ALA A 27 -17.44 6.10 41.58
C ALA A 27 -18.41 5.52 42.63
N MET A 28 -18.38 4.21 42.88
CA MET A 28 -19.29 3.56 43.83
C MET A 28 -19.08 4.07 45.27
N PRO A 29 -20.15 4.44 46.00
CA PRO A 29 -20.06 4.93 47.38
C PRO A 29 -19.32 3.96 48.32
N GLU A 30 -19.54 2.66 48.16
CA GLU A 30 -18.93 1.59 48.96
C GLU A 30 -17.41 1.50 48.71
N ILE A 31 -17.00 1.71 47.46
CA ILE A 31 -15.58 1.70 47.06
C ILE A 31 -14.91 3.01 47.48
N GLN A 32 -15.63 4.14 47.40
CA GLN A 32 -15.17 5.41 47.94
C GLN A 32 -15.00 5.35 49.46
N ALA A 33 -15.88 4.64 50.18
CA ALA A 33 -15.73 4.41 51.61
C ALA A 33 -14.43 3.67 51.95
N ILE A 34 -14.05 2.65 51.16
CA ILE A 34 -12.73 2.01 51.29
C ILE A 34 -11.62 2.99 50.92
N GLN A 35 -11.69 3.67 49.78
CA GLN A 35 -10.60 4.55 49.29
C GLN A 35 -10.32 5.77 50.17
N ASN A 36 -11.30 6.19 50.99
CA ASN A 36 -11.20 7.34 51.89
C ASN A 36 -11.02 6.94 53.36
N ALA A 37 -11.01 5.64 53.66
CA ALA A 37 -10.70 5.14 55.00
C ALA A 37 -9.23 5.39 55.39
N PRO A 38 -8.90 5.41 56.70
CA PRO A 38 -7.51 5.50 57.17
C PRO A 38 -6.65 4.36 56.63
N ASP A 39 -5.35 4.61 56.45
CA ASP A 39 -4.42 3.66 55.81
C ASP A 39 -4.40 2.27 56.47
N GLY A 40 -4.52 2.19 57.80
CA GLY A 40 -4.61 0.90 58.51
C GLY A 40 -5.84 0.08 58.10
N LEU A 41 -7.00 0.73 57.99
CA LEU A 41 -8.25 0.06 57.59
C LEU A 41 -8.23 -0.30 56.09
N ARG A 42 -7.69 0.59 55.25
CA ARG A 42 -7.49 0.32 53.82
C ARG A 42 -6.57 -0.86 53.57
N ARG A 43 -5.47 -0.96 54.34
CA ARG A 43 -4.54 -2.07 54.26
C ARG A 43 -5.24 -3.39 54.52
N GLU A 44 -6.01 -3.48 55.60
CA GLU A 44 -6.78 -4.69 55.89
C GLU A 44 -7.80 -5.00 54.80
N CYS A 45 -8.49 -4.00 54.23
CA CYS A 45 -9.37 -4.23 53.09
C CYS A 45 -8.63 -4.81 51.87
N VAL A 46 -7.44 -4.29 51.54
CA VAL A 46 -6.62 -4.81 50.43
C VAL A 46 -6.19 -6.25 50.70
N LEU A 47 -5.75 -6.57 51.93
CA LEU A 47 -5.34 -7.92 52.30
C LEU A 47 -6.52 -8.90 52.22
N ILE A 48 -7.68 -8.54 52.78
CA ILE A 48 -8.89 -9.37 52.73
C ILE A 48 -9.31 -9.65 51.28
N VAL A 49 -9.34 -8.62 50.42
CA VAL A 49 -9.69 -8.81 49.00
C VAL A 49 -8.63 -9.68 48.31
N SER A 50 -7.35 -9.41 48.56
CA SER A 50 -6.23 -10.15 47.97
C SER A 50 -6.16 -11.62 48.40
N GLU A 51 -6.61 -11.96 49.61
CA GLU A 51 -6.64 -13.34 50.12
C GLU A 51 -7.80 -14.15 49.52
N ASN A 52 -8.87 -13.49 49.07
CA ASN A 52 -10.11 -14.12 48.61
C ASN A 52 -10.39 -13.95 47.11
N VAL A 53 -9.38 -13.65 46.28
CA VAL A 53 -9.57 -13.56 44.82
C VAL A 53 -9.83 -14.94 44.21
N ASP A 54 -11.07 -15.14 43.74
CA ASP A 54 -11.61 -16.35 43.11
C ASP A 54 -12.39 -16.07 41.81
N GLY A 55 -12.50 -14.80 41.39
CA GLY A 55 -13.32 -14.37 40.26
C GLY A 55 -13.13 -12.91 39.83
N TYR A 56 -13.89 -12.52 38.79
CA TYR A 56 -13.80 -11.20 38.13
C TYR A 56 -14.00 -10.04 39.10
N ASP A 57 -15.05 -10.09 39.91
CA ASP A 57 -15.39 -9.00 40.83
C ASP A 57 -14.29 -8.76 41.87
N CYS A 58 -13.62 -9.84 42.31
CA CYS A 58 -12.53 -9.78 43.28
C CYS A 58 -11.28 -9.14 42.67
N SER A 59 -10.91 -9.53 41.45
CA SER A 59 -9.82 -8.91 40.70
C SER A 59 -10.11 -7.43 40.42
N GLN A 60 -11.32 -7.12 39.98
CA GLN A 60 -11.75 -5.76 39.65
C GLN A 60 -11.75 -4.86 40.88
N LEU A 61 -12.29 -5.33 42.01
CA LEU A 61 -12.24 -4.61 43.28
C LEU A 61 -10.79 -4.38 43.72
N LEU A 62 -9.95 -5.42 43.69
CA LEU A 62 -8.54 -5.34 44.09
C LEU A 62 -7.77 -4.31 43.26
N SER A 63 -7.95 -4.31 41.94
CA SER A 63 -7.29 -3.36 41.03
C SER A 63 -7.60 -1.89 41.36
N VAL A 64 -8.77 -1.63 41.96
CA VAL A 64 -9.22 -0.29 42.35
C VAL A 64 -8.77 0.07 43.77
N VAL A 65 -8.91 -0.84 44.74
CA VAL A 65 -8.55 -0.55 46.14
C VAL A 65 -7.03 -0.54 46.38
N ALA A 66 -6.28 -1.32 45.61
CA ALA A 66 -4.81 -1.39 45.68
C ALA A 66 -4.09 -0.21 44.99
N ARG A 67 -4.84 0.69 44.33
CA ARG A 67 -4.27 1.73 43.46
C ARG A 67 -3.59 2.87 44.22
N LYS A 68 -4.12 3.25 45.39
CA LYS A 68 -3.52 4.29 46.25
C LYS A 68 -2.46 3.65 47.14
N ARG A 69 -1.29 4.29 47.26
CA ARG A 69 -0.16 3.79 48.05
C ARG A 69 -0.56 3.53 49.50
N LEU A 70 0.01 2.48 50.09
CA LEU A 70 -0.13 2.12 51.49
C LEU A 70 1.23 1.72 52.06
N PRO A 71 1.53 2.06 53.33
CA PRO A 71 2.69 1.51 54.00
C PRO A 71 2.43 0.04 54.32
N LEU A 72 3.27 -0.87 53.81
CA LEU A 72 3.21 -2.31 54.08
C LEU A 72 4.48 -2.74 54.83
N SER A 73 4.33 -3.71 55.74
CA SER A 73 5.44 -4.36 56.44
C SER A 73 5.83 -5.63 55.68
N ALA A 74 6.93 -6.28 56.06
CA ALA A 74 7.31 -7.55 55.46
C ALA A 74 6.21 -8.63 55.59
N GLU A 75 5.52 -8.70 56.73
CA GLU A 75 4.40 -9.61 56.95
C GLU A 75 3.21 -9.32 56.02
N HIS A 76 2.90 -8.04 55.78
CA HIS A 76 1.85 -7.66 54.83
C HIS A 76 2.21 -8.08 53.39
N ILE A 77 3.48 -7.96 52.98
CA ILE A 77 3.94 -8.42 51.66
C ILE A 77 3.84 -9.95 51.58
N GLU A 78 4.22 -10.69 52.62
CA GLU A 78 4.06 -12.15 52.66
C GLU A 78 2.59 -12.56 52.49
N ARG A 79 1.66 -11.87 53.17
CA ARG A 79 0.22 -12.12 53.03
C ARG A 79 -0.31 -11.83 51.62
N LEU A 80 0.26 -10.86 50.91
CA LEU A 80 -0.11 -10.59 49.52
C LEU A 80 0.41 -11.66 48.54
N LEU A 81 1.57 -12.25 48.82
CA LEU A 81 2.22 -13.22 47.93
C LEU A 81 1.77 -14.67 48.18
N THR A 82 1.72 -15.10 49.44
CA THR A 82 1.56 -16.50 49.86
C THR A 82 0.31 -17.21 49.33
N PRO A 83 -0.88 -16.58 49.29
CA PRO A 83 -2.09 -17.24 48.79
C PRO A 83 -2.01 -17.69 47.33
N ARG A 84 -1.07 -17.13 46.56
CA ARG A 84 -0.96 -17.32 45.11
C ARG A 84 0.08 -18.37 44.73
N LEU A 85 1.06 -18.58 45.60
CA LEU A 85 2.15 -19.55 45.45
C LEU A 85 1.75 -21.01 45.79
N ARG A 86 0.45 -21.34 45.83
CA ARG A 86 -0.08 -22.67 46.21
C ARG A 86 -0.69 -23.40 45.00
N GLU A 87 -0.05 -24.51 44.66
CA GLU A 87 -0.40 -25.56 43.69
C GLU A 87 -0.50 -25.16 42.19
N PRO A 88 0.40 -25.67 41.32
CA PRO A 88 0.47 -25.33 39.90
C PRO A 88 -0.69 -25.88 39.04
N GLU A 89 -1.57 -26.73 39.58
CA GLU A 89 -2.68 -27.36 38.85
C GLU A 89 -4.05 -26.70 39.10
N ASN A 90 -4.10 -25.53 39.75
CA ASN A 90 -5.36 -24.86 40.09
C ASN A 90 -6.01 -24.17 38.86
N PRO A 91 -7.26 -24.52 38.48
CA PRO A 91 -8.01 -23.84 37.42
C PRO A 91 -8.21 -22.32 37.63
N GLN A 92 -7.99 -21.83 38.85
CA GLN A 92 -8.07 -20.40 39.21
C GLN A 92 -6.73 -19.65 39.13
N ALA A 93 -5.66 -20.26 38.60
CA ALA A 93 -4.33 -19.64 38.49
C ALA A 93 -4.34 -18.27 37.79
N TRP A 94 -5.23 -18.07 36.80
CA TRP A 94 -5.39 -16.79 36.12
C TRP A 94 -5.78 -15.64 37.06
N TRP A 95 -6.71 -15.90 37.99
CA TRP A 95 -7.14 -14.91 38.98
C TRP A 95 -6.04 -14.58 39.99
N GLY A 96 -5.18 -15.55 40.29
CA GLY A 96 -3.98 -15.31 41.10
C GLY A 96 -2.97 -14.39 40.42
N SER A 97 -2.71 -14.60 39.13
CA SER A 97 -1.87 -13.71 38.32
C SER A 97 -2.45 -12.29 38.24
N GLU A 98 -3.75 -12.14 38.02
CA GLU A 98 -4.43 -10.83 38.02
C GLU A 98 -4.35 -10.11 39.36
N ALA A 99 -4.48 -10.85 40.47
CA ALA A 99 -4.31 -10.30 41.80
C ALA A 99 -2.88 -9.79 42.03
N LEU A 100 -1.86 -10.59 41.67
CA LEU A 100 -0.45 -10.20 41.74
C LEU A 100 -0.18 -8.96 40.88
N ARG A 101 -0.75 -8.89 39.67
CA ARG A 101 -0.63 -7.72 38.78
C ARG A 101 -1.15 -6.47 39.49
N ALA A 102 -2.33 -6.55 40.12
CA ALA A 102 -2.97 -5.44 40.83
C ALA A 102 -2.13 -4.91 42.02
N VAL A 103 -1.46 -5.80 42.76
CA VAL A 103 -0.68 -5.42 43.96
C VAL A 103 0.81 -5.19 43.70
N SER A 104 1.33 -5.58 42.53
CA SER A 104 2.77 -5.53 42.20
C SER A 104 3.44 -4.17 42.45
N ARG A 105 2.73 -3.06 42.19
CA ARG A 105 3.24 -1.70 42.46
C ARG A 105 3.30 -1.35 43.94
N GLN A 106 2.37 -1.87 44.74
CA GLN A 106 2.41 -1.69 46.19
C GLN A 106 3.58 -2.47 46.79
N ILE A 107 3.80 -3.70 46.29
CA ILE A 107 4.93 -4.53 46.70
C ILE A 107 6.26 -3.85 46.35
N GLU A 108 6.42 -3.37 45.10
CA GLU A 108 7.62 -2.61 44.67
C GLU A 108 7.90 -1.43 45.62
N HIS A 109 6.89 -0.61 45.88
CA HIS A 109 7.06 0.57 46.72
C HIS A 109 7.41 0.21 48.17
N ALA A 110 6.67 -0.72 48.77
CA ALA A 110 6.88 -1.11 50.15
C ALA A 110 8.23 -1.83 50.34
N TYR A 111 8.57 -2.76 49.44
CA TYR A 111 9.82 -3.52 49.49
C TYR A 111 11.05 -2.61 49.52
N THR A 112 11.08 -1.58 48.66
CA THR A 112 12.19 -0.61 48.62
C THR A 112 12.37 0.20 49.90
N ALA A 113 11.34 0.28 50.76
CA ALA A 113 11.38 0.98 52.04
C ALA A 113 11.70 0.06 53.23
N LEU A 114 11.77 -1.27 53.05
CA LEU A 114 12.04 -2.22 54.12
C LEU A 114 13.54 -2.28 54.47
N PRO A 115 13.91 -2.65 55.72
CA PRO A 115 15.29 -2.97 56.09
C PRO A 115 15.86 -4.13 55.27
N GLY A 116 17.18 -4.14 55.03
CA GLY A 116 17.84 -5.14 54.18
C GLY A 116 17.63 -6.61 54.61
N ALA A 117 17.51 -6.88 55.91
CA ALA A 117 17.23 -8.22 56.41
C ALA A 117 15.82 -8.72 56.00
N GLU A 118 14.83 -7.84 55.99
CA GLU A 118 13.46 -8.16 55.56
C GLU A 118 13.37 -8.29 54.03
N GLN A 119 14.12 -7.45 53.29
CA GLN A 119 14.25 -7.57 51.85
C GLN A 119 14.82 -8.93 51.45
N GLN A 120 15.87 -9.40 52.15
CA GLN A 120 16.47 -10.71 51.91
C GLN A 120 15.52 -11.86 52.23
N ARG A 121 14.72 -11.73 53.30
CA ARG A 121 13.70 -12.72 53.68
C ARG A 121 12.60 -12.89 52.62
N LEU A 122 12.16 -11.78 52.03
CA LEU A 122 11.09 -11.75 51.03
C LEU A 122 11.56 -12.11 49.61
N LYS A 123 12.87 -11.98 49.35
CA LYS A 123 13.49 -12.23 48.05
C LYS A 123 13.01 -13.53 47.37
N PRO A 124 13.04 -14.72 48.00
CA PRO A 124 12.58 -15.96 47.36
C PRO A 124 11.08 -15.98 47.04
N LEU A 125 10.25 -15.35 47.87
CA LEU A 125 8.79 -15.28 47.64
C LEU A 125 8.46 -14.34 46.48
N ILE A 126 9.17 -13.21 46.36
CA ILE A 126 9.00 -12.27 45.25
C ILE A 126 9.48 -12.89 43.94
N GLY A 127 10.59 -13.64 43.95
CA GLY A 127 11.07 -14.39 42.80
C GLY A 127 10.02 -15.36 42.27
N ARG A 128 9.49 -16.24 43.15
CA ARG A 128 8.41 -17.17 42.78
C ARG A 128 7.16 -16.47 42.26
N ALA A 129 6.75 -15.37 42.88
CA ALA A 129 5.57 -14.63 42.44
C ALA A 129 5.76 -13.97 41.08
N ALA A 130 7.00 -13.60 40.74
CA ALA A 130 7.34 -13.11 39.42
C ALA A 130 7.28 -14.22 38.34
N ASP A 131 7.61 -15.45 38.71
CA ASP A 131 7.56 -16.61 37.81
C ASP A 131 6.11 -17.07 37.53
N GLU A 132 5.19 -16.91 38.49
CA GLU A 132 3.76 -17.24 38.34
C GLU A 132 2.93 -16.13 37.66
N LEU A 133 3.52 -14.96 37.40
CA LEU A 133 2.85 -13.79 36.81
C LEU A 133 2.80 -13.87 35.27
N GLN A 134 1.59 -13.82 34.69
CA GLN A 134 1.40 -13.77 33.23
C GLN A 134 1.60 -12.35 32.65
N ASP A 135 1.38 -11.29 33.44
CA ASP A 135 1.61 -9.91 32.99
C ASP A 135 3.12 -9.60 33.00
N ALA A 136 3.73 -9.55 31.82
CA ALA A 136 5.18 -9.37 31.65
C ALA A 136 5.74 -8.12 32.35
N ALA A 137 4.99 -7.02 32.36
CA ALA A 137 5.41 -5.76 32.98
C ALA A 137 5.38 -5.84 34.52
N ALA A 138 4.41 -6.52 35.12
CA ALA A 138 4.34 -6.78 36.54
C ALA A 138 5.36 -7.84 36.97
N ALA A 139 5.55 -8.89 36.18
CA ALA A 139 6.58 -9.90 36.41
C ALA A 139 7.97 -9.24 36.47
N THR A 140 8.34 -8.49 35.44
CA THR A 140 9.63 -7.77 35.39
C THR A 140 9.80 -6.79 36.55
N ARG A 141 8.73 -6.10 36.96
CA ARG A 141 8.75 -5.20 38.12
C ARG A 141 9.16 -5.95 39.40
N LEU A 142 8.59 -7.12 39.64
CA LEU A 142 8.95 -7.93 40.81
C LEU A 142 10.36 -8.52 40.68
N ARG A 143 10.77 -8.95 39.48
CA ARG A 143 12.14 -9.46 39.22
C ARG A 143 13.22 -8.40 39.53
N LYS A 144 13.00 -7.14 39.15
CA LYS A 144 13.93 -6.04 39.46
C LYS A 144 14.17 -5.86 40.97
N LEU A 145 13.25 -6.28 41.83
CA LEU A 145 13.41 -6.20 43.29
C LEU A 145 14.38 -7.26 43.84
N VAL A 146 14.45 -8.42 43.18
CA VAL A 146 15.31 -9.52 43.61
C VAL A 146 16.68 -9.49 42.92
N GLY A 147 16.85 -8.68 41.88
CA GLY A 147 18.09 -8.60 41.11
C GLY A 147 18.29 -9.84 40.23
N PRO A 148 19.30 -9.83 39.35
CA PRO A 148 19.58 -10.96 38.47
C PRO A 148 19.95 -12.20 39.29
N ASP A 149 19.38 -13.35 38.94
CA ASP A 149 19.99 -14.65 39.30
C ASP A 149 21.33 -14.76 38.56
N ASP A 150 22.25 -15.61 39.03
CA ASP A 150 23.61 -15.79 38.47
C ASP A 150 23.64 -16.33 37.00
N GLY A 151 22.53 -16.29 36.25
CA GLY A 151 22.42 -16.78 34.87
C GLY A 151 21.41 -16.02 34.00
N LEU A 152 21.51 -16.24 32.68
CA LEU A 152 20.61 -15.71 31.66
C LEU A 152 19.20 -16.31 31.80
N ARG A 153 18.21 -15.47 32.12
CA ARG A 153 16.81 -15.84 32.37
C ARG A 153 16.02 -16.11 31.07
N LEU A 154 16.48 -17.09 30.27
CA LEU A 154 15.86 -17.46 28.99
C LEU A 154 14.39 -17.91 29.12
N ASP A 155 13.93 -18.21 30.33
CA ASP A 155 12.53 -18.48 30.67
C ASP A 155 11.59 -17.28 30.38
N LEU A 156 12.13 -16.05 30.26
CA LEU A 156 11.40 -14.86 29.82
C LEU A 156 10.93 -14.91 28.37
N ILE A 157 11.52 -15.80 27.57
CA ILE A 157 11.11 -16.06 26.19
C ILE A 157 10.27 -17.32 26.23
N ASP A 158 9.01 -17.27 25.82
CA ASP A 158 8.11 -18.42 25.85
C ASP A 158 8.59 -19.51 24.87
N ALA A 159 8.65 -20.78 25.28
CA ALA A 159 9.12 -21.90 24.44
C ALA A 159 8.01 -22.65 23.69
N THR A 160 6.76 -22.23 23.81
CA THR A 160 5.60 -22.98 23.31
C THR A 160 5.35 -22.83 21.81
N ASP A 161 5.94 -21.83 21.16
CA ASP A 161 5.93 -21.65 19.71
C ASP A 161 7.33 -21.79 19.09
N ASP A 162 7.44 -21.80 17.76
CA ASP A 162 8.74 -21.95 17.06
C ASP A 162 9.65 -20.71 17.19
N VAL A 163 9.08 -19.55 17.53
CA VAL A 163 9.83 -18.30 17.72
C VAL A 163 10.70 -18.41 18.97
N GLY A 164 10.14 -18.90 20.07
CA GLY A 164 10.78 -19.00 21.37
C GLY A 164 12.15 -19.67 21.39
N PRO A 165 12.23 -20.97 21.03
CA PRO A 165 13.49 -21.72 21.00
C PRO A 165 14.56 -21.07 20.13
N ARG A 166 14.18 -20.43 19.02
CA ARG A 166 15.11 -19.73 18.11
C ARG A 166 15.66 -18.46 18.72
N LEU A 167 14.81 -17.67 19.38
CA LEU A 167 15.25 -16.48 20.11
C LEU A 167 16.19 -16.87 21.25
N ARG A 168 15.87 -17.93 22.01
CA ARG A 168 16.75 -18.45 23.07
C ARG A 168 18.12 -18.87 22.52
N SER A 169 18.14 -19.61 21.40
CA SER A 169 19.39 -20.02 20.73
C SER A 169 20.22 -18.82 20.25
N ALA A 170 19.57 -17.73 19.80
CA ALA A 170 20.26 -16.50 19.43
C ALA A 170 20.91 -15.82 20.63
N PHE A 171 20.29 -15.84 21.81
CA PHE A 171 20.91 -15.35 23.05
C PHE A 171 22.07 -16.22 23.53
N GLU A 172 21.94 -17.55 23.42
CA GLU A 172 23.00 -18.49 23.80
C GLU A 172 24.24 -18.38 22.89
N SER A 173 24.03 -18.03 21.62
CA SER A 173 25.09 -17.88 20.62
C SER A 173 25.67 -16.46 20.55
N ALA A 174 25.16 -15.53 21.36
CA ALA A 174 25.55 -14.14 21.36
C ALA A 174 26.97 -13.96 21.93
N ALA A 175 27.74 -13.03 21.37
CA ALA A 175 29.14 -12.81 21.76
C ALA A 175 29.29 -11.84 22.94
N GLU A 176 28.20 -11.18 23.33
CA GLU A 176 28.16 -10.18 24.38
C GLU A 176 28.34 -10.79 25.79
N PRO A 177 28.85 -10.02 26.76
CA PRO A 177 28.92 -10.45 28.15
C PRO A 177 27.54 -10.80 28.72
N ALA A 178 27.47 -11.76 29.63
CA ALA A 178 26.22 -12.23 30.24
C ALA A 178 25.41 -11.10 30.90
N GLU A 179 26.08 -10.10 31.51
CA GLU A 179 25.42 -8.93 32.13
C GLU A 179 24.70 -8.05 31.09
N VAL A 180 25.30 -7.88 29.91
CA VAL A 180 24.71 -7.13 28.80
C VAL A 180 23.52 -7.88 28.23
N LEU A 181 23.66 -9.21 28.04
CA LEU A 181 22.57 -10.05 27.56
C LEU A 181 21.40 -10.11 28.54
N ALA A 182 21.66 -10.18 29.84
CA ALA A 182 20.63 -10.12 30.87
C ALA A 182 19.88 -8.78 30.84
N THR A 183 20.61 -7.67 30.74
CA THR A 183 20.02 -6.33 30.61
C THR A 183 19.17 -6.21 29.34
N ALA A 184 19.67 -6.73 28.21
CA ALA A 184 18.93 -6.76 26.95
C ALA A 184 17.61 -7.53 27.12
N LEU A 185 17.70 -8.73 27.69
CA LEU A 185 16.59 -9.64 27.86
C LEU A 185 15.49 -9.02 28.74
N ASP A 186 15.87 -8.38 29.84
CA ASP A 186 14.94 -7.68 30.73
C ASP A 186 14.23 -6.52 30.02
N VAL A 187 14.95 -5.70 29.25
CA VAL A 187 14.35 -4.59 28.50
C VAL A 187 13.38 -5.12 27.44
N LEU A 188 13.76 -6.14 26.69
CA LEU A 188 12.93 -6.73 25.64
C LEU A 188 11.67 -7.40 26.21
N ALA A 189 11.81 -8.16 27.30
CA ALA A 189 10.69 -8.81 28.00
C ALA A 189 9.75 -7.80 28.69
N ALA A 190 10.26 -6.63 29.06
CA ALA A 190 9.45 -5.55 29.66
C ALA A 190 8.56 -4.81 28.64
N PHE A 191 8.65 -5.13 27.34
CA PHE A 191 7.89 -4.41 26.33
C PHE A 191 6.37 -4.57 26.55
N PRO A 192 5.57 -3.48 26.52
CA PRO A 192 4.16 -3.56 26.84
C PRO A 192 3.35 -4.42 25.86
N GLY A 193 2.46 -5.27 26.39
CA GLY A 193 1.49 -6.04 25.60
C GLY A 193 0.54 -5.18 24.75
N THR A 194 0.43 -3.88 25.04
CA THR A 194 -0.35 -2.94 24.23
C THR A 194 0.28 -2.61 22.87
N GLY A 195 1.54 -3.00 22.63
CA GLY A 195 2.24 -2.71 21.37
C GLY A 195 2.87 -1.32 21.30
N ARG A 196 2.82 -0.53 22.38
CA ARG A 196 3.34 0.83 22.40
C ARG A 196 4.34 1.01 23.55
N PRO A 197 5.58 1.44 23.28
CA PRO A 197 6.55 1.66 24.34
C PRO A 197 6.13 2.83 25.24
N SER A 198 6.35 2.70 26.54
CA SER A 198 6.17 3.80 27.49
C SER A 198 7.40 4.71 27.50
N LYS A 199 7.26 5.98 27.92
CA LYS A 199 8.42 6.88 28.12
C LYS A 199 9.49 6.26 29.02
N LYS A 200 9.08 5.57 30.09
CA LYS A 200 9.99 4.85 30.99
C LYS A 200 10.75 3.75 30.26
N TRP A 201 10.03 2.96 29.44
CA TRP A 201 10.64 1.88 28.67
C TRP A 201 11.65 2.42 27.64
N LEU A 202 11.33 3.51 26.93
CA LEU A 202 12.26 4.15 25.99
C LEU A 202 13.55 4.59 26.67
N THR A 203 13.46 5.25 27.84
CA THR A 203 14.66 5.63 28.61
C THR A 203 15.47 4.42 29.10
N GLU A 204 14.82 3.31 29.44
CA GLU A 204 15.52 2.07 29.79
C GLU A 204 16.18 1.42 28.56
N ALA A 205 15.50 1.42 27.42
CA ALA A 205 16.00 0.93 26.14
C ALA A 205 17.21 1.73 25.66
N GLU A 206 17.15 3.07 25.68
CA GLU A 206 18.26 3.97 25.32
C GLU A 206 19.51 3.73 26.20
N ARG A 207 19.31 3.39 27.47
CA ARG A 207 20.43 3.05 28.37
C ARG A 207 21.03 1.69 28.00
N ALA A 208 20.18 0.69 27.76
CA ALA A 208 20.62 -0.64 27.39
C ALA A 208 21.31 -0.66 26.01
N THR A 209 20.82 0.09 25.03
CA THR A 209 21.38 0.13 23.66
C THR A 209 22.81 0.63 23.59
N SER A 210 23.27 1.42 24.57
CA SER A 210 24.68 1.83 24.65
C SER A 210 25.67 0.65 24.74
N GLN A 211 25.18 -0.53 25.14
CA GLN A 211 25.98 -1.75 25.31
C GLN A 211 25.55 -2.88 24.36
N LEU A 212 24.47 -2.70 23.57
CA LEU A 212 23.96 -3.73 22.67
C LEU A 212 24.56 -3.61 21.28
N SER A 213 24.93 -4.76 20.70
CA SER A 213 25.37 -4.81 19.32
C SER A 213 24.19 -4.84 18.34
N VAL A 214 24.39 -4.23 17.17
CA VAL A 214 23.49 -4.38 16.02
C VAL A 214 23.42 -5.85 15.56
N SER A 215 24.48 -6.64 15.78
CA SER A 215 24.52 -8.07 15.46
C SER A 215 23.53 -8.91 16.26
N LEU A 216 23.36 -8.66 17.57
CA LEU A 216 22.39 -9.39 18.39
C LEU A 216 20.95 -9.11 17.92
N ILE A 217 20.61 -7.84 17.71
CA ILE A 217 19.28 -7.47 17.20
C ILE A 217 19.07 -8.04 15.80
N GLY A 218 20.10 -8.01 14.93
CA GLY A 218 20.07 -8.67 13.63
C GLY A 218 19.79 -10.16 13.72
N ALA A 219 20.47 -10.88 14.63
CA ALA A 219 20.28 -12.31 14.86
C ALA A 219 18.89 -12.64 15.41
N LEU A 220 18.33 -11.83 16.32
CA LEU A 220 16.98 -12.00 16.84
C LEU A 220 15.92 -11.78 15.74
N LEU A 221 16.13 -10.79 14.85
CA LEU A 221 15.25 -10.57 13.70
C LEU A 221 15.34 -11.72 12.69
N ASP A 222 16.54 -12.26 12.44
CA ASP A 222 16.73 -13.41 11.55
C ASP A 222 16.09 -14.69 12.15
N ALA A 223 16.27 -14.93 13.45
CA ALA A 223 15.61 -16.01 14.18
C ALA A 223 14.08 -15.95 14.07
N ALA A 224 13.50 -14.75 14.20
CA ALA A 224 12.08 -14.52 13.98
C ALA A 224 11.68 -14.80 12.52
N LEU A 225 12.44 -14.29 11.54
CA LEU A 225 12.16 -14.51 10.13
C LEU A 225 12.18 -15.99 9.73
N ASP A 226 13.04 -16.79 10.35
CA ASP A 226 13.18 -18.22 10.08
C ASP A 226 12.17 -19.10 10.82
N ALA A 227 11.46 -18.55 11.83
CA ALA A 227 10.47 -19.29 12.60
C ALA A 227 9.24 -19.70 11.76
N ALA A 228 8.70 -20.88 11.99
CA ALA A 228 7.39 -21.27 11.49
C ALA A 228 6.26 -20.49 12.20
N ASP A 229 5.10 -20.43 11.58
CA ASP A 229 3.92 -19.82 12.22
C ASP A 229 3.44 -20.73 13.37
N ALA A 230 3.11 -20.16 14.53
CA ALA A 230 2.58 -20.89 15.68
C ALA A 230 1.26 -21.63 15.38
N SER A 231 0.43 -21.05 14.50
CA SER A 231 -0.79 -21.69 14.00
C SER A 231 -1.15 -21.19 12.60
N THR A 232 -2.20 -21.75 11.99
CA THR A 232 -2.76 -21.23 10.74
C THR A 232 -3.12 -19.75 10.81
N TYR A 233 -3.43 -19.22 12.00
CA TYR A 233 -3.92 -17.84 12.20
C TYR A 233 -2.96 -16.93 12.97
N THR A 234 -1.91 -17.48 13.57
CA THR A 234 -1.07 -16.76 14.54
C THR A 234 0.39 -17.02 14.23
N TYR A 235 1.18 -15.95 14.09
CA TYR A 235 2.62 -16.07 13.83
C TYR A 235 3.41 -16.39 15.11
N ALA A 236 3.17 -15.66 16.20
CA ALA A 236 3.77 -15.87 17.51
C ALA A 236 2.70 -15.75 18.60
N ASN A 237 2.87 -16.45 19.72
CA ASN A 237 2.00 -16.29 20.88
C ASN A 237 2.12 -14.87 21.49
N ASP A 238 1.20 -14.49 22.39
CA ASP A 238 1.13 -13.12 22.92
C ASP A 238 2.42 -12.67 23.64
N GLY A 239 3.10 -13.60 24.31
CA GLY A 239 4.36 -13.35 25.02
C GLY A 239 5.50 -13.04 24.05
N ASN A 240 5.74 -13.94 23.09
CA ASN A 240 6.78 -13.78 22.08
C ASN A 240 6.48 -12.64 21.11
N GLU A 241 5.22 -12.37 20.79
CA GLU A 241 4.86 -11.18 20.02
C GLU A 241 5.27 -9.89 20.75
N SER A 242 4.98 -9.80 22.06
CA SER A 242 5.36 -8.63 22.86
C SER A 242 6.88 -8.48 22.92
N PHE A 243 7.60 -9.60 23.09
CA PHE A 243 9.07 -9.64 23.06
C PHE A 243 9.63 -9.17 21.71
N LEU A 244 9.09 -9.67 20.59
CA LEU A 244 9.48 -9.25 19.24
C LEU A 244 9.16 -7.77 18.98
N CYS A 245 8.07 -7.24 19.53
CA CYS A 245 7.80 -5.81 19.49
C CYS A 245 8.88 -5.00 20.22
N GLY A 246 9.40 -5.54 21.34
CA GLY A 246 10.59 -5.03 22.01
C GLY A 246 11.82 -5.04 21.09
N VAL A 247 12.08 -6.15 20.39
CA VAL A 247 13.24 -6.29 19.48
C VAL A 247 13.20 -5.24 18.37
N VAL A 248 12.05 -5.07 17.71
CA VAL A 248 11.92 -4.07 16.64
C VAL A 248 11.97 -2.65 17.19
N ALA A 249 11.42 -2.38 18.37
CA ALA A 249 11.53 -1.06 18.99
C ALA A 249 12.99 -0.69 19.34
N VAL A 250 13.75 -1.65 19.87
CA VAL A 250 15.20 -1.48 20.11
C VAL A 250 15.96 -1.26 18.80
N ALA A 251 15.59 -1.94 17.71
CA ALA A 251 16.16 -1.68 16.38
C ALA A 251 15.94 -0.22 15.93
N GLY A 252 14.77 0.35 16.22
CA GLY A 252 14.47 1.77 15.99
C GLY A 252 15.37 2.71 16.82
N VAL A 253 15.61 2.39 18.09
CA VAL A 253 16.49 3.16 18.99
C VAL A 253 17.96 3.08 18.57
N LEU A 254 18.41 1.95 18.03
CA LEU A 254 19.79 1.81 17.52
C LEU A 254 20.06 2.65 16.27
N GLN A 255 19.02 2.97 15.50
CA GLN A 255 19.11 3.79 14.28
C GLN A 255 20.10 3.27 13.21
N ASP A 256 20.38 1.96 13.18
CA ASP A 256 21.30 1.36 12.20
C ASP A 256 20.56 0.93 10.91
N PRO A 257 20.93 1.47 9.72
CA PRO A 257 20.32 1.12 8.44
C PRO A 257 20.42 -0.38 8.05
N ALA A 258 21.39 -1.13 8.58
CA ALA A 258 21.57 -2.56 8.28
C ALA A 258 20.38 -3.44 8.73
N LEU A 259 19.53 -2.91 9.62
CA LEU A 259 18.35 -3.60 10.14
C LEU A 259 17.10 -3.40 9.27
N LEU A 260 17.06 -2.39 8.39
CA LEU A 260 15.85 -1.98 7.68
C LEU A 260 15.25 -3.09 6.81
N SER A 261 16.08 -3.82 6.06
CA SER A 261 15.62 -4.91 5.21
C SER A 261 14.97 -6.05 6.01
N ARG A 262 15.51 -6.34 7.22
CA ARG A 262 14.94 -7.32 8.15
C ARG A 262 13.61 -6.85 8.72
N LEU A 263 13.53 -5.60 9.14
CA LEU A 263 12.30 -4.97 9.63
C LEU A 263 11.18 -5.01 8.58
N ARG A 264 11.48 -4.67 7.33
CA ARG A 264 10.51 -4.79 6.22
C ARG A 264 10.05 -6.23 6.03
N ARG A 265 10.98 -7.19 5.95
CA ARG A 265 10.64 -8.61 5.77
C ARG A 265 9.76 -9.12 6.90
N LEU A 266 10.05 -8.73 8.15
CA LEU A 266 9.28 -9.12 9.32
C LEU A 266 7.88 -8.50 9.31
N ALA A 267 7.76 -7.22 8.94
CA ALA A 267 6.47 -6.56 8.76
C ALA A 267 5.58 -7.27 7.73
N VAL A 268 6.15 -7.67 6.58
CA VAL A 268 5.42 -8.42 5.54
C VAL A 268 4.99 -9.79 6.05
N LYS A 269 5.88 -10.54 6.70
CA LYS A 269 5.57 -11.84 7.30
C LYS A 269 4.42 -11.74 8.31
N SER A 270 4.46 -10.71 9.16
CA SER A 270 3.51 -10.48 10.25
C SER A 270 2.12 -10.05 9.76
N VAL A 271 2.03 -9.35 8.64
CA VAL A 271 0.76 -8.86 8.08
C VAL A 271 0.20 -9.75 6.97
N THR A 272 0.88 -10.84 6.61
CA THR A 272 0.41 -11.76 5.57
C THR A 272 -0.96 -12.29 5.95
N VAL A 273 -1.93 -12.09 5.06
CA VAL A 273 -3.35 -12.27 5.34
C VAL A 273 -3.80 -13.69 4.97
N ILE A 274 -4.46 -14.39 5.89
CA ILE A 274 -5.08 -15.70 5.65
C ILE A 274 -6.53 -15.49 5.22
N GLY A 275 -6.93 -16.01 4.06
CA GLY A 275 -8.27 -15.79 3.48
C GLY A 275 -8.33 -14.74 2.36
N GLY A 276 -7.18 -14.34 1.79
CA GLY A 276 -7.12 -13.36 0.70
C GLY A 276 -7.13 -11.91 1.18
N GLN A 277 -7.49 -10.96 0.32
CA GLN A 277 -7.33 -9.51 0.60
C GLN A 277 -8.17 -8.97 1.78
N TYR A 278 -9.12 -9.75 2.30
CA TYR A 278 -10.04 -9.37 3.38
C TYR A 278 -9.89 -10.20 4.66
N GLY A 279 -8.91 -11.10 4.73
CA GLY A 279 -8.68 -11.90 5.93
C GLY A 279 -8.03 -11.12 7.08
N ASN A 280 -7.81 -11.81 8.20
CA ASN A 280 -7.14 -11.23 9.36
C ASN A 280 -5.61 -11.28 9.20
N PRO A 281 -4.89 -10.20 9.57
CA PRO A 281 -3.44 -10.25 9.66
C PRO A 281 -3.03 -11.20 10.80
N ARG A 282 -1.95 -11.97 10.61
CA ARG A 282 -1.44 -12.86 11.66
C ARG A 282 -1.11 -12.10 12.95
N THR A 283 -0.42 -10.97 12.79
CA THR A 283 0.12 -10.18 13.90
C THR A 283 0.23 -8.71 13.52
N LEU A 284 -0.87 -7.96 13.66
CA LEU A 284 -0.92 -6.55 13.26
C LEU A 284 -0.02 -5.65 14.12
N ARG A 285 0.10 -5.95 15.41
CA ARG A 285 0.87 -5.13 16.36
C ARG A 285 2.37 -5.20 16.08
N LEU A 286 2.93 -6.38 15.81
CA LEU A 286 4.32 -6.53 15.37
C LEU A 286 4.58 -5.84 14.02
N ALA A 287 3.65 -5.96 13.06
CA ALA A 287 3.80 -5.33 11.76
C ALA A 287 3.85 -3.80 11.85
N ASN A 288 2.97 -3.19 12.66
CA ASN A 288 2.97 -1.75 12.92
C ASN A 288 4.25 -1.32 13.65
N SER A 289 4.70 -2.07 14.65
CA SER A 289 5.93 -1.77 15.39
C SER A 289 7.16 -1.83 14.49
N SER A 290 7.21 -2.77 13.54
CA SER A 290 8.28 -2.87 12.53
C SER A 290 8.28 -1.68 11.58
N ALA A 291 7.11 -1.19 11.16
CA ALA A 291 7.00 0.00 10.33
C ALA A 291 7.43 1.27 11.08
N GLN A 292 7.07 1.39 12.36
CA GLN A 292 7.51 2.50 13.20
C GLN A 292 9.03 2.47 13.41
N ALA A 293 9.62 1.31 13.66
CA ALA A 293 11.07 1.16 13.81
C ALA A 293 11.85 1.61 12.56
N MET A 294 11.35 1.30 11.35
CA MET A 294 11.95 1.82 10.11
C MET A 294 11.88 3.35 10.04
N ALA A 295 10.78 3.95 10.52
CA ALA A 295 10.63 5.39 10.59
C ALA A 295 11.59 6.02 11.63
N ASP A 296 11.75 5.38 12.79
CA ASP A 296 12.60 5.86 13.88
C ASP A 296 14.09 5.82 13.50
N ILE A 297 14.51 4.88 12.64
CA ILE A 297 15.87 4.85 12.05
C ILE A 297 16.15 6.13 11.21
N GLY A 298 15.12 6.74 10.60
CA GLY A 298 15.18 8.13 10.13
C GLY A 298 16.08 8.47 8.92
N GLY A 299 16.78 7.50 8.33
CA GLY A 299 17.72 7.74 7.21
C GLY A 299 17.09 7.65 5.81
N PRO A 300 17.78 8.11 4.74
CA PRO A 300 17.32 7.91 3.35
C PRO A 300 16.94 6.45 3.00
N PRO A 301 17.70 5.42 3.44
CA PRO A 301 17.30 4.02 3.20
C PRO A 301 15.97 3.62 3.87
N SER A 302 15.57 4.27 4.97
CA SER A 302 14.28 4.01 5.64
C SER A 302 13.10 4.29 4.73
N ILE A 303 13.21 5.33 3.90
CA ILE A 303 12.18 5.72 2.95
C ILE A 303 12.02 4.64 1.89
N THR A 304 13.14 4.19 1.30
CA THR A 304 13.14 3.11 0.30
C THR A 304 12.46 1.85 0.83
N GLU A 305 12.74 1.48 2.08
CA GLU A 305 12.20 0.28 2.73
C GLU A 305 10.73 0.44 3.15
N LEU A 306 10.32 1.63 3.62
CA LEU A 306 8.91 1.97 3.88
C LEU A 306 8.07 1.98 2.59
N LEU A 307 8.60 2.51 1.49
CA LEU A 307 7.95 2.48 0.18
C LEU A 307 7.89 1.08 -0.40
N ALA A 308 8.91 0.25 -0.16
CA ALA A 308 8.86 -1.17 -0.49
C ALA A 308 7.80 -1.90 0.35
N LEU A 309 7.65 -1.54 1.63
CA LEU A 309 6.59 -2.09 2.49
C LEU A 309 5.20 -1.67 2.00
N GLU A 310 4.98 -0.38 1.71
CA GLU A 310 3.70 0.12 1.18
C GLU A 310 3.26 -0.66 -0.06
N ARG A 311 4.18 -0.91 -0.99
CA ARG A 311 3.90 -1.69 -2.22
C ARG A 311 3.56 -3.15 -1.96
N SER A 312 4.06 -3.72 -0.86
CA SER A 312 3.96 -5.14 -0.53
C SER A 312 2.75 -5.48 0.33
N VAL A 313 2.16 -4.49 1.01
CA VAL A 313 1.05 -4.68 1.96
C VAL A 313 -0.29 -4.38 1.29
N ARG A 314 -1.35 -5.10 1.69
CA ARG A 314 -2.74 -4.81 1.30
C ARG A 314 -3.64 -4.48 2.49
N HIS A 315 -3.22 -4.77 3.70
CA HIS A 315 -3.97 -4.50 4.92
C HIS A 315 -4.08 -3.00 5.20
N GLY A 316 -5.31 -2.47 5.19
CA GLY A 316 -5.58 -1.03 5.21
C GLY A 316 -5.03 -0.29 6.43
N THR A 317 -5.05 -0.91 7.62
CA THR A 317 -4.53 -0.26 8.84
C THR A 317 -3.01 -0.10 8.81
N LEU A 318 -2.27 -1.11 8.33
CA LEU A 318 -0.82 -1.01 8.22
C LEU A 318 -0.44 -0.04 7.11
N LEU A 319 -1.14 -0.06 5.96
CA LEU A 319 -0.92 0.91 4.88
C LEU A 319 -1.07 2.35 5.36
N ARG A 320 -2.10 2.64 6.17
CA ARG A 320 -2.27 3.98 6.77
C ARG A 320 -1.10 4.36 7.68
N GLN A 321 -0.61 3.43 8.51
CA GLN A 321 0.54 3.68 9.39
C GLN A 321 1.83 3.90 8.59
N VAL A 322 2.10 3.08 7.58
CA VAL A 322 3.27 3.23 6.69
C VAL A 322 3.21 4.56 5.95
N ARG A 323 2.04 4.95 5.44
CA ARG A 323 1.86 6.26 4.79
C ARG A 323 2.17 7.40 5.75
N LYS A 324 1.59 7.37 6.95
CA LYS A 324 1.84 8.36 8.00
C LYS A 324 3.32 8.44 8.39
N ALA A 325 4.02 7.30 8.45
CA ALA A 325 5.46 7.26 8.73
C ALA A 325 6.28 7.94 7.63
N ILE A 326 5.96 7.67 6.35
CA ILE A 326 6.59 8.34 5.21
C ILE A 326 6.31 9.84 5.24
N ASP A 327 5.08 10.25 5.52
CA ASP A 327 4.70 11.67 5.57
C ASP A 327 5.43 12.39 6.72
N ALA A 328 5.60 11.75 7.87
CA ALA A 328 6.37 12.29 8.99
C ALA A 328 7.86 12.43 8.66
N LEU A 329 8.45 11.45 7.97
CA LEU A 329 9.83 11.52 7.50
C LEU A 329 10.02 12.65 6.47
N ALA A 330 9.08 12.79 5.54
CA ALA A 330 9.10 13.88 4.56
C ALA A 330 9.05 15.24 5.26
N ALA A 331 8.11 15.42 6.19
CA ALA A 331 7.93 16.66 6.94
C ALA A 331 9.16 17.01 7.79
N ALA A 332 9.82 16.02 8.42
CA ALA A 332 11.05 16.22 9.18
C ALA A 332 12.22 16.73 8.31
N GLN A 333 12.18 16.46 6.99
CA GLN A 333 13.18 16.94 6.01
C GLN A 333 12.72 18.19 5.25
N GLY A 334 11.57 18.78 5.61
CA GLY A 334 11.00 19.93 4.89
C GLY A 334 10.51 19.59 3.48
N LEU A 335 10.22 18.32 3.21
CA LEU A 335 9.76 17.81 1.91
C LEU A 335 8.30 17.34 1.99
N THR A 336 7.60 17.37 0.87
CA THR A 336 6.35 16.63 0.69
C THR A 336 6.65 15.16 0.42
N ARG A 337 5.65 14.29 0.62
CA ARG A 337 5.72 12.88 0.22
C ARG A 337 6.18 12.73 -1.24
N ASP A 338 5.59 13.51 -2.15
CA ASP A 338 5.91 13.42 -3.58
C ASP A 338 7.35 13.83 -3.88
N GLN A 339 7.87 14.88 -3.24
CA GLN A 339 9.29 15.26 -3.34
C GLN A 339 10.22 14.17 -2.84
N LEU A 340 9.80 13.45 -1.78
CA LEU A 340 10.56 12.35 -1.23
C LEU A 340 10.59 11.16 -2.19
N LEU A 341 9.44 10.82 -2.78
CA LEU A 341 9.30 9.77 -3.79
C LEU A 341 10.16 10.06 -5.03
N GLU A 342 10.19 11.31 -5.48
CA GLU A 342 11.01 11.78 -6.61
C GLU A 342 12.50 11.53 -6.39
N ARG A 343 12.99 11.74 -5.16
CA ARG A 343 14.41 11.57 -4.80
C ARG A 343 14.80 10.12 -4.49
N ALA A 344 13.83 9.27 -4.17
CA ALA A 344 14.05 7.89 -3.75
C ALA A 344 14.04 6.88 -4.92
N VAL A 345 14.00 7.35 -6.17
CA VAL A 345 14.03 6.47 -7.34
C VAL A 345 15.39 5.78 -7.42
N GLU A 346 15.36 4.44 -7.49
CA GLU A 346 16.57 3.63 -7.55
C GLU A 346 17.24 3.75 -8.93
N THR A 347 18.52 4.10 -8.94
CA THR A 347 19.32 4.22 -10.18
C THR A 347 19.68 2.86 -10.78
N HIS A 348 19.59 1.78 -9.98
CA HIS A 348 19.99 0.42 -10.32
C HIS A 348 21.43 0.32 -10.83
N ASP A 349 22.33 1.23 -10.46
CA ASP A 349 23.69 1.37 -11.03
C ASP A 349 23.70 1.35 -12.58
N LEU A 350 22.72 2.00 -13.22
CA LEU A 350 22.56 2.04 -14.70
C LEU A 350 23.38 3.14 -15.39
N ASP A 351 24.07 3.95 -14.60
CA ASP A 351 24.83 5.14 -14.96
C ASP A 351 26.00 4.80 -15.92
N ALA A 352 26.39 3.53 -15.96
CA ALA A 352 27.28 2.95 -16.96
C ALA A 352 26.50 1.88 -17.73
N ASN A 353 26.59 1.85 -19.06
CA ASN A 353 26.22 0.70 -19.88
C ASN A 353 26.98 -0.55 -19.38
N ARG A 354 26.45 -1.20 -18.35
CA ARG A 354 27.12 -2.31 -17.67
C ARG A 354 26.91 -3.55 -18.53
N LEU A 355 27.91 -3.80 -19.36
CA LEU A 355 28.13 -5.09 -19.99
C LEU A 355 28.57 -6.09 -18.91
N THR A 356 27.70 -7.03 -18.56
CA THR A 356 28.08 -8.15 -17.71
C THR A 356 28.73 -9.20 -18.59
N LYS A 357 30.02 -9.46 -18.39
CA LYS A 357 30.76 -10.50 -19.12
C LYS A 357 30.21 -11.88 -18.78
N LEU A 358 30.09 -12.72 -19.80
CA LEU A 358 29.74 -14.14 -19.67
C LEU A 358 30.95 -15.00 -20.08
N SER A 359 30.82 -16.32 -20.00
CA SER A 359 31.83 -17.27 -20.50
C SER A 359 32.28 -16.98 -21.93
N ARG A 360 31.35 -16.53 -22.79
CA ARG A 360 31.61 -15.91 -24.09
C ARG A 360 30.71 -14.69 -24.29
N GLY A 361 31.28 -13.60 -24.82
CA GLY A 361 30.54 -12.35 -25.01
C GLY A 361 30.12 -11.66 -23.71
N ALA A 362 29.05 -10.88 -23.78
CA ALA A 362 28.48 -10.15 -22.65
C ALA A 362 26.97 -9.97 -22.79
N VAL A 363 26.29 -9.59 -21.71
CA VAL A 363 24.89 -9.17 -21.74
C VAL A 363 24.80 -7.73 -21.27
N GLU A 364 24.03 -6.94 -22.01
CA GLU A 364 23.69 -5.56 -21.70
C GLU A 364 22.22 -5.46 -21.32
N ILE A 365 21.93 -4.67 -20.27
CA ILE A 365 20.57 -4.23 -19.97
C ILE A 365 20.34 -2.92 -20.71
N VAL A 366 19.38 -2.90 -21.64
CA VAL A 366 19.01 -1.72 -22.41
C VAL A 366 17.67 -1.19 -21.89
N VAL A 367 17.64 0.08 -21.50
CA VAL A 367 16.45 0.81 -21.04
C VAL A 367 16.02 1.81 -22.12
N ASP A 368 14.81 1.65 -22.64
CA ASP A 368 14.26 2.48 -23.72
C ASP A 368 13.19 3.49 -23.22
N GLY A 369 13.06 3.64 -21.90
CA GLY A 369 12.05 4.49 -21.26
C GLY A 369 10.68 3.83 -21.11
N ARG A 370 10.36 2.81 -21.90
CA ARG A 370 9.10 2.04 -21.77
C ARG A 370 9.29 0.77 -20.97
N THR A 371 10.44 0.13 -21.15
CA THR A 371 10.82 -1.13 -20.52
C THR A 371 12.34 -1.26 -20.45
N ALA A 372 12.78 -2.37 -19.86
CA ALA A 372 14.16 -2.82 -19.94
C ALA A 372 14.21 -4.17 -20.66
N SER A 373 15.24 -4.38 -21.47
CA SER A 373 15.47 -5.63 -22.21
C SER A 373 16.92 -6.10 -22.07
N LEU A 374 17.15 -7.39 -22.33
CA LEU A 374 18.48 -7.96 -22.37
C LEU A 374 18.92 -8.10 -23.82
N VAL A 375 20.12 -7.60 -24.11
CA VAL A 375 20.79 -7.77 -25.41
C VAL A 375 22.05 -8.59 -25.16
N TYR A 376 22.20 -9.71 -25.87
CA TYR A 376 23.44 -10.47 -25.85
C TYR A 376 24.40 -9.86 -26.88
N VAL A 377 25.60 -9.51 -26.45
CA VAL A 377 26.67 -9.00 -27.30
C VAL A 377 27.68 -10.12 -27.46
N ASP A 378 27.86 -10.63 -28.68
CA ASP A 378 28.82 -11.70 -28.93
C ASP A 378 30.29 -11.22 -28.88
N GLU A 379 31.23 -12.15 -29.03
CA GLU A 379 32.68 -11.88 -28.96
C GLU A 379 33.15 -10.86 -30.02
N ASN A 380 32.41 -10.73 -31.12
CA ASN A 380 32.67 -9.77 -32.20
C ASN A 380 31.95 -8.44 -31.96
N ARG A 381 31.42 -8.19 -30.76
CA ARG A 381 30.59 -7.04 -30.38
C ARG A 381 29.29 -6.90 -31.19
N LYS A 382 28.77 -7.99 -31.75
CA LYS A 382 27.51 -7.96 -32.49
C LYS A 382 26.33 -8.25 -31.56
N PRO A 383 25.30 -7.37 -31.51
CA PRO A 383 24.11 -7.62 -30.71
C PRO A 383 23.26 -8.75 -31.31
N ARG A 384 22.78 -9.64 -30.45
CA ARG A 384 21.87 -10.74 -30.77
C ARG A 384 20.70 -10.77 -29.79
N LYS A 385 19.55 -11.21 -30.29
CA LYS A 385 18.29 -11.30 -29.52
C LYS A 385 18.26 -12.43 -28.50
N SER A 386 19.11 -13.44 -28.65
CA SER A 386 19.13 -14.61 -27.78
C SER A 386 20.55 -14.96 -27.34
N VAL A 387 20.66 -15.31 -26.06
CA VAL A 387 21.86 -15.94 -25.52
C VAL A 387 21.92 -17.39 -26.04
N PRO A 388 23.05 -17.83 -26.62
CA PRO A 388 23.28 -19.20 -27.06
C PRO A 388 23.00 -20.27 -25.97
N PRO A 389 22.52 -21.49 -26.34
CA PRO A 389 22.15 -22.53 -25.36
C PRO A 389 23.30 -23.04 -24.47
N ASP A 390 24.50 -23.12 -25.03
CA ASP A 390 25.74 -23.48 -24.34
C ASP A 390 26.09 -22.46 -23.24
N ILE A 391 26.05 -21.17 -23.58
CA ILE A 391 26.29 -20.06 -22.63
C ILE A 391 25.18 -20.01 -21.57
N LYS A 392 23.92 -20.26 -21.94
CA LYS A 392 22.81 -20.35 -20.97
C LYS A 392 23.04 -21.40 -19.90
N ARG A 393 23.71 -22.51 -20.22
CA ARG A 393 24.04 -23.58 -19.27
C ARG A 393 25.28 -23.24 -18.46
N ALA A 394 26.33 -22.74 -19.10
CA ALA A 394 27.59 -22.39 -18.45
C ALA A 394 27.44 -21.24 -17.44
N ASP A 395 26.66 -20.21 -17.77
CA ASP A 395 26.49 -19.00 -16.96
C ASP A 395 25.09 -18.90 -16.34
N ALA A 396 24.48 -20.03 -15.99
CA ALA A 396 23.08 -20.09 -15.53
C ALA A 396 22.82 -19.19 -14.31
N GLU A 397 23.72 -19.19 -13.33
CA GLU A 397 23.63 -18.40 -12.11
C GLU A 397 23.78 -16.89 -12.38
N ALA A 398 24.79 -16.50 -13.16
CA ALA A 398 24.97 -15.11 -13.57
C ALA A 398 23.77 -14.59 -14.37
N LEU A 399 23.21 -15.41 -15.27
CA LEU A 399 22.00 -15.08 -16.02
C LEU A 399 20.75 -15.00 -15.13
N ALA A 400 20.66 -15.79 -14.05
CA ALA A 400 19.58 -15.67 -13.08
C ALA A 400 19.65 -14.32 -12.34
N ALA A 401 20.82 -13.96 -11.81
CA ALA A 401 21.04 -12.66 -11.16
C ALA A 401 20.74 -11.47 -12.09
N ILE A 402 21.15 -11.55 -13.37
CA ILE A 402 20.85 -10.51 -14.37
C ILE A 402 19.34 -10.41 -14.62
N ARG A 403 18.61 -11.54 -14.67
CA ARG A 403 17.15 -11.53 -14.85
C ARG A 403 16.42 -10.93 -13.65
N ASP A 404 16.91 -11.17 -12.44
CA ASP A 404 16.34 -10.56 -11.24
C ASP A 404 16.55 -9.05 -11.22
N ARG A 405 17.76 -8.58 -11.60
CA ARG A 405 18.02 -7.14 -11.80
C ARG A 405 17.14 -6.54 -12.89
N LEU A 406 16.98 -7.22 -14.03
CA LEU A 406 16.08 -6.79 -15.10
C LEU A 406 14.63 -6.65 -14.60
N LYS A 407 14.15 -7.59 -13.78
CA LYS A 407 12.81 -7.55 -13.18
C LYS A 407 12.66 -6.38 -12.21
N ALA A 408 13.70 -6.08 -11.42
CA ALA A 408 13.72 -4.92 -10.54
C ALA A 408 13.65 -3.60 -11.33
N ILE A 409 14.48 -3.45 -12.37
CA ILE A 409 14.48 -2.27 -13.25
C ILE A 409 13.11 -2.09 -13.93
N ARG A 410 12.52 -3.15 -14.49
CA ARG A 410 11.17 -3.08 -15.09
C ARG A 410 10.11 -2.64 -14.09
N LYS A 411 10.21 -3.08 -12.83
CA LYS A 411 9.30 -2.64 -11.76
C LYS A 411 9.48 -1.16 -11.43
N THR A 412 10.72 -0.66 -11.41
CA THR A 412 10.99 0.78 -11.24
C THR A 412 10.45 1.59 -12.42
N ILE A 413 10.68 1.16 -13.67
CA ILE A 413 10.11 1.82 -14.85
C ILE A 413 8.58 1.87 -14.77
N ALA A 414 7.93 0.75 -14.44
CA ALA A 414 6.47 0.72 -14.30
C ALA A 414 5.96 1.67 -13.21
N GLY A 415 6.66 1.75 -12.07
CA GLY A 415 6.33 2.70 -11.00
C GLY A 415 6.50 4.15 -11.43
N GLU A 416 7.60 4.47 -12.11
CA GLU A 416 7.89 5.82 -12.61
C GLU A 416 6.89 6.26 -13.69
N ARG A 417 6.44 5.35 -14.58
CA ARG A 417 5.39 5.66 -15.56
C ARG A 417 4.10 6.12 -14.87
N VAL A 418 3.67 5.39 -13.84
CA VAL A 418 2.47 5.73 -13.05
C VAL A 418 2.67 7.05 -12.30
N ARG A 419 3.85 7.26 -11.71
CA ARG A 419 4.16 8.50 -10.98
C ARG A 419 4.15 9.71 -11.91
N LEU A 420 4.83 9.63 -13.05
CA LEU A 420 4.89 10.70 -14.04
C LEU A 420 3.51 11.01 -14.65
N ASP A 421 2.68 10.00 -14.94
CA ASP A 421 1.29 10.23 -15.37
C ASP A 421 0.49 10.95 -14.26
N GLY A 422 0.71 10.58 -12.99
CA GLY A 422 0.10 11.25 -11.85
C GLY A 422 0.43 12.75 -11.74
N LEU A 423 1.62 13.18 -12.22
CA LEU A 423 2.01 14.59 -12.26
C LEU A 423 1.15 15.41 -13.23
N MET A 424 0.52 14.78 -14.24
CA MET A 424 -0.39 15.46 -15.16
C MET A 424 -1.60 16.07 -14.44
N SER A 425 -1.97 15.54 -13.27
CA SER A 425 -3.07 16.08 -12.47
C SER A 425 -2.67 17.21 -11.52
N THR A 426 -1.42 17.68 -11.58
CA THR A 426 -0.86 18.69 -10.68
C THR A 426 -0.07 19.73 -11.47
N ASP A 427 -0.19 21.02 -11.16
CA ASP A 427 0.69 22.06 -11.74
C ASP A 427 2.03 22.12 -10.99
N ARG A 428 2.72 20.97 -10.95
CA ARG A 428 3.98 20.83 -10.21
C ARG A 428 5.10 21.55 -10.95
N ARG A 429 5.85 22.37 -10.21
CA ARG A 429 7.00 23.14 -10.70
C ARG A 429 8.28 22.76 -9.97
N TRP A 430 9.39 22.81 -10.69
CA TRP A 430 10.72 22.52 -10.16
C TRP A 430 11.69 23.63 -10.58
N PRO A 431 12.62 24.02 -9.69
CA PRO A 431 13.84 24.69 -10.12
C PRO A 431 14.58 23.85 -11.17
N LEU A 432 15.17 24.49 -12.19
CA LEU A 432 15.86 23.80 -13.28
C LEU A 432 16.88 22.75 -12.81
N GLU A 433 17.70 23.07 -11.81
CA GLU A 433 18.74 22.16 -11.33
C GLU A 433 18.18 20.92 -10.62
N ASP A 434 17.10 21.09 -9.86
CA ASP A 434 16.38 19.99 -9.23
C ASP A 434 15.76 19.06 -10.28
N TRP A 435 15.10 19.66 -11.30
CA TRP A 435 14.56 18.90 -12.41
C TRP A 435 15.63 18.14 -13.19
N ARG A 436 16.79 18.76 -13.45
CA ARG A 436 17.90 18.09 -14.12
C ARG A 436 18.36 16.85 -13.34
N SER A 437 18.61 17.03 -12.05
CA SER A 437 19.09 15.95 -11.17
C SER A 437 18.10 14.79 -11.05
N TRP A 438 16.81 15.06 -10.83
CA TRP A 438 15.83 14.01 -10.51
C TRP A 438 15.15 13.42 -11.75
N TYR A 439 15.06 14.19 -12.83
CA TYR A 439 14.35 13.77 -14.04
C TYR A 439 15.28 13.58 -15.22
N LEU A 440 16.09 14.56 -15.61
CA LEU A 440 16.82 14.51 -16.88
C LEU A 440 18.04 13.57 -16.86
N ASP A 441 18.80 13.66 -15.78
CA ASP A 441 20.09 12.96 -15.61
C ASP A 441 19.93 11.60 -14.94
N HIS A 442 18.78 11.36 -14.31
CA HIS A 442 18.48 10.08 -13.66
C HIS A 442 18.46 8.94 -14.71
N PRO A 443 19.16 7.81 -14.50
CA PRO A 443 19.38 6.82 -15.56
C PRO A 443 18.11 6.05 -15.99
N VAL A 444 17.11 5.95 -15.10
CA VAL A 444 15.79 5.38 -15.41
C VAL A 444 14.83 6.46 -15.89
N THR A 445 14.47 7.40 -15.00
CA THR A 445 13.52 8.49 -15.27
C THR A 445 13.92 9.37 -16.46
N GLY A 446 15.22 9.65 -16.65
CA GLY A 446 15.74 10.43 -17.77
C GLY A 446 15.42 9.87 -19.15
N ARG A 447 15.27 8.54 -19.27
CA ARG A 447 14.83 7.93 -20.54
C ARG A 447 13.39 8.30 -20.87
N MET A 448 12.51 8.40 -19.86
CA MET A 448 11.13 8.85 -20.02
C MET A 448 11.06 10.37 -20.21
N THR A 449 11.81 11.13 -19.42
CA THR A 449 11.89 12.60 -19.49
C THR A 449 12.18 13.10 -20.90
N ARG A 450 13.08 12.42 -21.63
CA ARG A 450 13.48 12.75 -23.02
C ARG A 450 12.46 12.34 -24.09
N THR A 451 11.29 11.85 -23.70
CA THR A 451 10.15 11.54 -24.59
C THR A 451 8.91 12.38 -24.26
N LEU A 452 8.99 13.19 -23.20
CA LEU A 452 7.92 14.03 -22.70
C LEU A 452 8.17 15.49 -23.09
N VAL A 453 7.09 16.22 -23.28
CA VAL A 453 7.10 17.66 -23.55
C VAL A 453 7.14 18.41 -22.22
N TRP A 454 8.01 19.39 -22.08
CA TRP A 454 8.16 20.20 -20.87
C TRP A 454 8.02 21.68 -21.20
N VAL A 455 7.63 22.45 -20.19
CA VAL A 455 7.63 23.92 -20.26
C VAL A 455 8.71 24.45 -19.35
N PHE A 456 9.54 25.34 -19.91
CA PHE A 456 10.61 26.04 -19.22
C PHE A 456 10.26 27.53 -19.17
N SER A 457 9.94 28.02 -17.97
CA SER A 457 9.49 29.38 -17.71
C SER A 457 10.64 30.18 -17.10
N ALA A 458 11.21 31.13 -17.85
CA ALA A 458 12.16 32.09 -17.31
C ALA A 458 11.44 33.21 -16.55
N PRO A 459 12.06 33.86 -15.54
CA PRO A 459 11.43 34.94 -14.79
C PRO A 459 10.89 36.10 -15.64
N ASP A 460 11.60 36.48 -16.70
CA ASP A 460 11.31 37.66 -17.53
C ASP A 460 11.23 37.32 -19.05
N GLY A 461 10.91 36.08 -19.40
CA GLY A 461 10.90 35.62 -20.80
C GLY A 461 9.67 34.77 -21.14
N PRO A 462 9.38 34.55 -22.44
CA PRO A 462 8.33 33.64 -22.85
C PRO A 462 8.66 32.20 -22.44
N ASP A 463 7.62 31.42 -22.15
CA ASP A 463 7.73 29.98 -21.95
C ASP A 463 8.40 29.32 -23.18
N VAL A 464 9.44 28.51 -22.95
CA VAL A 464 10.01 27.65 -23.98
C VAL A 464 9.44 26.24 -23.78
N VAL A 465 8.79 25.71 -24.81
CA VAL A 465 8.13 24.39 -24.75
C VAL A 465 8.90 23.40 -25.62
N GLY A 466 9.30 22.27 -25.04
CA GLY A 466 9.75 21.15 -25.86
C GLY A 466 10.32 19.95 -25.13
N ILE A 467 10.88 19.04 -25.92
CA ILE A 467 11.44 17.77 -25.45
C ILE A 467 12.95 17.97 -25.26
N PRO A 468 13.51 17.73 -24.06
CA PRO A 468 14.92 17.98 -23.80
C PRO A 468 15.82 17.01 -24.58
N LEU A 469 16.81 17.56 -25.29
CA LEU A 469 17.86 16.79 -25.97
C LEU A 469 19.04 16.53 -25.02
N ASP A 470 19.43 17.55 -24.27
CA ASP A 470 20.48 17.53 -23.25
C ASP A 470 20.14 18.51 -22.10
N ALA A 471 21.11 18.83 -21.25
CA ALA A 471 20.92 19.72 -20.09
C ALA A 471 20.58 21.16 -20.47
N THR A 472 20.94 21.58 -21.69
CA THR A 472 20.90 22.97 -22.16
C THR A 472 20.05 23.19 -23.41
N THR A 473 19.69 22.13 -24.14
CA THR A 473 18.94 22.23 -25.39
C THR A 473 17.70 21.33 -25.41
N LEU A 474 16.69 21.77 -26.15
CA LEU A 474 15.46 21.04 -26.41
C LEU A 474 15.07 21.11 -27.89
N VAL A 475 14.15 20.24 -28.30
CA VAL A 475 13.48 20.28 -29.61
C VAL A 475 12.04 20.71 -29.46
N THR A 476 11.60 21.64 -30.30
CA THR A 476 10.22 22.18 -30.34
C THR A 476 9.32 21.33 -31.24
N SER A 477 8.01 21.61 -31.24
CA SER A 477 7.03 20.95 -32.11
C SER A 477 7.30 21.16 -33.60
N SER A 478 8.02 22.21 -33.98
CA SER A 478 8.46 22.50 -35.35
C SER A 478 9.76 21.78 -35.74
N SER A 479 10.26 20.84 -34.92
CA SER A 479 11.55 20.16 -35.10
C SER A 479 12.76 21.10 -35.09
N GLN A 480 12.65 22.26 -34.45
CA GLN A 480 13.76 23.20 -34.28
C GLN A 480 14.42 23.00 -32.91
N GLN A 481 15.73 23.21 -32.83
CA GLN A 481 16.41 23.25 -31.54
C GLN A 481 16.27 24.63 -30.90
N ALA A 482 16.07 24.66 -29.59
CA ALA A 482 16.06 25.87 -28.77
C ALA A 482 16.86 25.66 -27.48
N GLU A 483 17.37 26.75 -26.92
CA GLU A 483 18.07 26.73 -25.63
C GLU A 483 17.08 26.70 -24.47
N ILE A 484 17.42 25.93 -23.43
CA ILE A 484 16.72 25.94 -22.14
C ILE A 484 17.18 27.19 -21.38
N PRO A 485 16.27 28.13 -21.03
CA PRO A 485 16.66 29.33 -20.31
C PRO A 485 17.32 29.01 -18.96
N PRO A 486 18.46 29.64 -18.62
CA PRO A 486 19.09 29.43 -17.32
C PRO A 486 18.18 29.93 -16.20
N GLY A 487 18.12 29.19 -15.09
CA GLY A 487 17.27 29.54 -13.95
C GLY A 487 15.77 29.40 -14.21
N ALA A 488 15.34 28.73 -15.29
CA ALA A 488 13.94 28.48 -15.56
C ALA A 488 13.27 27.65 -14.44
N GLU A 489 11.99 27.90 -14.21
CA GLU A 489 11.13 26.89 -13.59
C GLU A 489 10.66 25.91 -14.64
N VAL A 490 10.66 24.62 -14.30
CA VAL A 490 10.25 23.55 -15.19
C VAL A 490 8.92 23.00 -14.71
N ARG A 491 8.00 22.73 -15.64
CA ARG A 491 6.77 21.98 -15.39
C ARG A 491 6.48 21.03 -16.55
N LEU A 492 5.71 19.99 -16.27
CA LEU A 492 5.26 19.08 -17.32
C LEU A 492 4.23 19.79 -18.21
N TRP A 493 4.38 19.68 -19.53
CA TRP A 493 3.43 20.29 -20.46
C TRP A 493 2.09 19.52 -20.44
N HIS A 494 0.98 20.25 -20.43
CA HIS A 494 -0.37 19.69 -20.42
C HIS A 494 -1.23 20.32 -21.53
N PRO A 495 -1.96 19.53 -22.34
CA PRO A 495 -2.78 20.07 -23.43
C PRO A 495 -3.84 21.10 -23.01
N ILE A 496 -4.36 21.02 -21.78
CA ILE A 496 -5.33 21.99 -21.22
C ILE A 496 -4.81 23.44 -21.19
N HIS A 497 -3.49 23.63 -21.21
CA HIS A 497 -2.83 24.94 -21.20
C HIS A 497 -2.30 25.35 -22.58
N ALA A 498 -2.59 24.57 -23.63
CA ALA A 498 -2.08 24.77 -24.97
C ALA A 498 -3.21 25.06 -25.96
N SER A 499 -2.89 25.72 -27.06
CA SER A 499 -3.84 25.89 -28.16
C SER A 499 -4.06 24.56 -28.91
N ALA A 500 -5.19 24.44 -29.61
CA ALA A 500 -5.45 23.27 -30.45
C ALA A 500 -4.37 23.07 -31.53
N ASP A 501 -3.79 24.16 -32.04
CA ASP A 501 -2.72 24.14 -33.03
C ASP A 501 -1.40 23.62 -32.43
N ASP A 502 -1.06 24.04 -31.20
CA ASP A 502 0.11 23.52 -30.49
C ASP A 502 -0.02 22.02 -30.20
N VAL A 503 -1.20 21.59 -29.74
CA VAL A 503 -1.48 20.17 -29.50
C VAL A 503 -1.33 19.38 -30.79
N ARG A 504 -1.89 19.87 -31.91
CA ARG A 504 -1.78 19.23 -33.22
C ARG A 504 -0.32 19.16 -33.68
N ALA A 505 0.45 20.24 -33.52
CA ALA A 505 1.87 20.28 -33.88
C ALA A 505 2.68 19.25 -33.09
N TRP A 506 2.45 19.14 -31.78
CA TRP A 506 3.10 18.12 -30.95
C TRP A 506 2.72 16.69 -31.36
N ARG A 507 1.42 16.43 -31.60
CA ARG A 507 0.96 15.10 -32.07
C ARG A 507 1.62 14.71 -33.40
N GLN A 508 1.68 15.64 -34.35
CA GLN A 508 2.34 15.44 -35.65
C GLN A 508 3.84 15.19 -35.50
N TYR A 509 4.53 15.97 -34.65
CA TYR A 509 5.94 15.78 -34.34
C TYR A 509 6.20 14.37 -33.79
N LEU A 510 5.46 13.95 -32.76
CA LEU A 510 5.63 12.65 -32.11
C LEU A 510 5.38 11.48 -33.07
N LEU A 511 4.33 11.57 -33.90
CA LEU A 511 4.03 10.57 -34.93
C LEU A 511 5.04 10.57 -36.09
N GLY A 512 5.56 11.74 -36.46
CA GLY A 512 6.56 11.90 -37.51
C GLY A 512 7.92 11.33 -37.12
N GLN A 513 8.38 11.65 -35.90
CA GLN A 513 9.66 11.21 -35.35
C GLN A 513 9.60 9.82 -34.68
N GLN A 514 8.43 9.18 -34.67
CA GLN A 514 8.18 7.91 -34.00
C GLN A 514 8.58 7.92 -32.51
N VAL A 515 8.33 9.03 -31.83
CA VAL A 515 8.57 9.17 -30.39
C VAL A 515 7.38 8.55 -29.66
N VAL A 516 7.66 7.56 -28.81
CA VAL A 516 6.64 6.96 -27.94
C VAL A 516 6.66 7.63 -26.58
N GLN A 517 5.52 8.16 -26.14
CA GLN A 517 5.36 8.68 -24.79
C GLN A 517 5.04 7.54 -23.79
N PRO A 518 5.56 7.61 -22.55
CA PRO A 518 5.32 6.60 -21.51
C PRO A 518 3.85 6.53 -21.04
N PHE A 519 3.06 7.57 -21.31
CA PHE A 519 1.62 7.69 -21.07
C PHE A 519 1.06 8.74 -22.06
N LYS A 520 -0.26 8.79 -22.23
CA LYS A 520 -0.92 9.85 -23.03
C LYS A 520 -0.67 11.25 -22.43
N GLN A 521 0.32 11.97 -22.97
CA GLN A 521 0.58 13.38 -22.67
C GLN A 521 0.04 14.29 -23.79
N ALA A 522 0.60 14.23 -25.00
CA ALA A 522 0.10 15.01 -26.15
C ALA A 522 -1.25 14.48 -26.67
N PHE A 523 -1.49 13.19 -26.48
CA PHE A 523 -2.73 12.50 -26.85
C PHE A 523 -3.69 12.37 -25.65
N ARG A 524 -3.53 13.21 -24.64
CA ARG A 524 -4.40 13.20 -23.46
C ARG A 524 -5.80 13.70 -23.81
N GLU A 525 -6.80 12.96 -23.36
CA GLU A 525 -8.21 13.33 -23.46
C GLU A 525 -8.49 14.59 -22.62
N LEU A 526 -9.23 15.55 -23.19
CA LEU A 526 -9.61 16.79 -22.51
C LEU A 526 -11.13 16.86 -22.32
N TYR A 527 -11.56 17.23 -21.12
CA TYR A 527 -12.97 17.38 -20.75
C TYR A 527 -13.20 18.83 -20.34
N ALA A 528 -13.59 19.65 -21.33
CA ALA A 528 -14.07 21.00 -21.09
C ALA A 528 -15.49 20.96 -20.48
N LEU A 529 -15.83 22.01 -19.74
CA LEU A 529 -17.18 22.21 -19.21
C LEU A 529 -18.17 22.35 -20.37
N THR A 530 -19.30 21.65 -20.30
CA THR A 530 -20.35 21.67 -21.32
C THR A 530 -21.55 22.52 -20.87
N PRO A 531 -22.39 23.02 -21.81
CA PRO A 531 -23.61 23.74 -21.45
C PRO A 531 -24.57 22.95 -20.53
N ALA A 532 -24.63 21.62 -20.70
CA ALA A 532 -25.44 20.76 -19.82
C ALA A 532 -24.89 20.71 -18.37
N GLU A 533 -23.57 20.82 -18.21
CA GLU A 533 -22.91 20.90 -16.90
C GLU A 533 -23.06 22.29 -16.27
N GLU A 534 -23.14 23.35 -17.08
CA GLU A 534 -23.49 24.70 -16.59
C GLU A 534 -24.92 24.74 -16.03
N GLU A 535 -25.87 24.04 -16.66
CA GLU A 535 -27.26 23.95 -16.21
C GLU A 535 -27.42 23.13 -14.92
N THR A 536 -26.79 21.96 -14.86
CA THR A 536 -26.82 21.08 -13.67
C THR A 536 -26.03 21.64 -12.49
N ARG A 537 -25.04 22.50 -12.78
CA ARG A 537 -24.27 23.35 -11.87
C ARG A 537 -23.37 22.61 -10.87
N LEU A 538 -23.88 21.63 -10.13
CA LEU A 538 -23.18 20.96 -9.02
C LEU A 538 -22.66 19.56 -9.36
N TYR A 539 -23.08 18.98 -10.48
CA TYR A 539 -22.73 17.62 -10.84
C TYR A 539 -22.65 17.43 -12.35
N SER A 540 -21.81 16.52 -12.81
CA SER A 540 -21.76 16.07 -14.20
C SER A 540 -22.45 14.72 -14.34
N ASN A 541 -23.38 14.62 -15.29
CA ASN A 541 -24.05 13.38 -15.72
C ASN A 541 -23.35 12.70 -16.90
N ARG A 542 -22.19 13.20 -17.33
CA ARG A 542 -21.50 12.74 -18.56
C ARG A 542 -21.22 11.22 -18.57
N PHE A 543 -21.09 10.63 -17.39
CA PHE A 543 -20.81 9.21 -17.20
C PHE A 543 -21.90 8.48 -16.42
N ALA A 544 -23.08 9.07 -16.27
CA ALA A 544 -24.20 8.42 -15.56
C ALA A 544 -24.83 7.30 -16.42
N GLY A 545 -25.33 6.25 -15.78
CA GLY A 545 -26.10 5.19 -16.43
C GLY A 545 -25.29 4.08 -17.11
N HIS A 546 -23.97 3.98 -16.86
CA HIS A 546 -23.17 2.88 -17.40
C HIS A 546 -23.04 1.73 -16.41
N VAL A 547 -23.17 0.49 -16.90
CA VAL A 547 -23.05 -0.71 -16.09
C VAL A 547 -21.62 -1.23 -16.16
N PHE A 548 -20.96 -1.37 -15.00
CA PHE A 548 -19.55 -1.74 -14.91
C PHE A 548 -19.25 -2.77 -13.82
N GLY A 549 -18.18 -3.55 -13.99
CA GLY A 549 -17.75 -4.57 -13.03
C GLY A 549 -17.07 -3.99 -11.78
N GLN A 550 -17.65 -4.20 -10.60
CA GLN A 550 -17.21 -3.54 -9.36
C GLN A 550 -15.75 -3.84 -9.00
N VAL A 551 -15.34 -5.11 -9.07
CA VAL A 551 -13.99 -5.54 -8.65
C VAL A 551 -12.90 -4.91 -9.51
N GLN A 552 -13.09 -4.90 -10.83
CA GLN A 552 -12.14 -4.33 -11.77
C GLN A 552 -12.09 -2.80 -11.65
N ALA A 553 -13.26 -2.15 -11.57
CA ALA A 553 -13.35 -0.69 -11.42
C ALA A 553 -12.67 -0.21 -10.14
N ARG A 554 -12.90 -0.89 -9.00
CA ARG A 554 -12.24 -0.56 -7.73
C ARG A 554 -10.72 -0.70 -7.80
N ALA A 555 -10.20 -1.67 -8.56
CA ALA A 555 -8.75 -1.82 -8.76
C ALA A 555 -8.17 -0.65 -9.57
N LEU A 556 -8.84 -0.24 -10.65
CA LEU A 556 -8.44 0.93 -11.45
C LEU A 556 -8.51 2.24 -10.65
N MET A 557 -9.61 2.46 -9.93
CA MET A 557 -9.81 3.61 -9.04
C MET A 557 -8.66 3.74 -8.03
N LYS A 558 -8.35 2.66 -7.29
CA LYS A 558 -7.22 2.64 -6.34
C LYS A 558 -5.89 2.92 -7.03
N GLY A 559 -5.68 2.38 -8.22
CA GLY A 559 -4.47 2.61 -9.02
C GLY A 559 -4.27 4.08 -9.42
N ARG A 560 -5.35 4.87 -9.50
CA ARG A 560 -5.33 6.31 -9.82
C ARG A 560 -5.54 7.22 -8.61
N GLY A 561 -5.35 6.69 -7.39
CA GLY A 561 -5.44 7.49 -6.16
C GLY A 561 -6.87 7.78 -5.69
N TRP A 562 -7.89 7.16 -6.28
CA TRP A 562 -9.25 7.22 -5.76
C TRP A 562 -9.42 6.22 -4.60
N ALA A 563 -10.25 6.59 -3.64
CA ALA A 563 -10.65 5.77 -2.50
C ALA A 563 -12.09 5.26 -2.72
N PRO A 564 -12.28 4.11 -3.40
CA PRO A 564 -13.59 3.54 -3.62
C PRO A 564 -14.05 2.70 -2.43
N VAL A 565 -15.37 2.70 -2.21
CA VAL A 565 -16.04 1.82 -1.24
C VAL A 565 -16.41 0.48 -1.87
N ALA A 566 -16.60 -0.54 -1.04
CA ALA A 566 -17.18 -1.82 -1.46
C ALA A 566 -18.68 -1.77 -1.25
N VAL A 567 -19.46 -2.05 -2.30
CA VAL A 567 -20.92 -2.15 -2.18
C VAL A 567 -21.28 -3.62 -2.09
N ALA A 568 -22.00 -3.99 -1.04
CA ALA A 568 -22.19 -5.36 -0.58
C ALA A 568 -23.61 -5.62 -0.06
N TRP A 569 -24.01 -6.88 0.00
CA TRP A 569 -25.40 -7.29 0.27
C TRP A 569 -25.80 -7.40 1.76
N TRP A 570 -24.86 -7.55 2.71
CA TRP A 570 -25.19 -7.80 4.13
C TRP A 570 -25.65 -6.54 4.90
N ASP A 571 -26.26 -6.74 6.07
CA ASP A 571 -27.02 -5.74 6.87
C ASP A 571 -26.23 -4.49 7.36
N ASP A 572 -24.91 -4.43 7.13
CA ASP A 572 -24.02 -3.28 7.40
C ASP A 572 -23.27 -2.80 6.13
N GLY A 573 -23.73 -3.22 4.95
CA GLY A 573 -23.16 -2.85 3.66
C GLY A 573 -23.44 -1.39 3.29
N ILE A 574 -22.51 -0.76 2.57
CA ILE A 574 -22.72 0.59 2.01
C ILE A 574 -23.72 0.47 0.85
N GLU A 575 -24.92 1.06 0.98
CA GLU A 575 -26.01 0.91 0.01
C GLU A 575 -25.71 1.57 -1.35
N ASN A 576 -25.01 2.70 -1.36
CA ASN A 576 -24.60 3.45 -2.55
C ASN A 576 -23.12 3.80 -2.47
N GLY A 577 -22.41 3.62 -3.58
CA GLY A 577 -20.97 3.79 -3.67
C GLY A 577 -20.55 5.23 -3.97
N VAL A 578 -19.54 5.72 -3.25
CA VAL A 578 -18.82 6.95 -3.58
C VAL A 578 -17.33 6.67 -3.59
N ALA A 579 -16.68 6.84 -4.73
CA ALA A 579 -15.22 6.88 -4.83
C ALA A 579 -14.76 8.33 -4.76
N ARG A 580 -13.73 8.62 -3.95
CA ARG A 580 -13.23 9.99 -3.75
C ARG A 580 -11.76 10.13 -4.13
N ARG A 581 -11.39 11.23 -4.76
CA ARG A 581 -9.98 11.64 -4.99
C ARG A 581 -9.81 13.09 -4.58
N THR A 582 -8.78 13.38 -3.79
CA THR A 582 -8.43 14.75 -3.39
C THR A 582 -7.31 15.28 -4.28
N PHE A 583 -7.53 16.47 -4.84
CA PHE A 583 -6.53 17.26 -5.55
C PHE A 583 -5.96 18.27 -4.56
N GLU A 584 -4.98 17.83 -3.77
CA GLU A 584 -4.47 18.55 -2.59
C GLU A 584 -4.05 20.00 -2.90
N ALA A 585 -3.35 20.22 -4.01
CA ALA A 585 -2.90 21.55 -4.42
C ALA A 585 -4.05 22.53 -4.71
N ALA A 586 -5.23 22.02 -5.11
CA ALA A 586 -6.42 22.81 -5.35
C ALA A 586 -7.34 22.89 -4.12
N GLY A 587 -7.13 22.04 -3.10
CA GLY A 587 -8.06 21.91 -1.98
C GLY A 587 -9.43 21.37 -2.39
N ILE A 588 -9.52 20.62 -3.50
CA ILE A 588 -10.78 20.14 -4.07
C ILE A 588 -10.82 18.61 -4.03
N ARG A 589 -11.97 18.05 -3.66
CA ARG A 589 -12.28 16.63 -3.69
C ARG A 589 -13.26 16.33 -4.82
N ALA A 590 -12.88 15.42 -5.72
CA ALA A 590 -13.77 14.85 -6.71
C ALA A 590 -14.45 13.59 -6.14
N GLU A 591 -15.73 13.42 -6.44
CA GLU A 591 -16.56 12.32 -5.97
C GLU A 591 -17.27 11.67 -7.16
N PHE A 592 -17.09 10.37 -7.31
CA PHE A 592 -17.75 9.55 -8.34
C PHE A 592 -18.76 8.64 -7.67
N HIS A 593 -20.04 8.86 -7.98
CA HIS A 593 -21.17 8.12 -7.43
C HIS A 593 -21.51 6.92 -8.30
N PHE A 594 -21.93 5.82 -7.66
CA PHE A 594 -22.38 4.60 -8.33
C PHE A 594 -23.26 3.75 -7.43
N ASP A 595 -24.21 3.03 -8.00
CA ASP A 595 -25.17 2.21 -7.27
C ASP A 595 -25.04 0.72 -7.63
N PRO A 596 -25.36 -0.22 -6.72
CA PRO A 596 -25.33 -1.63 -7.04
C PRO A 596 -26.44 -2.01 -8.02
N VAL A 597 -26.14 -2.92 -8.95
CA VAL A 597 -27.18 -3.59 -9.74
C VAL A 597 -27.80 -4.69 -8.86
N ARG A 598 -28.90 -4.36 -8.18
CA ARG A 598 -29.50 -5.19 -7.11
C ARG A 598 -30.10 -6.52 -7.59
N ASP A 599 -30.47 -6.60 -8.86
CA ASP A 599 -31.19 -7.75 -9.43
C ASP A 599 -30.27 -8.87 -9.96
N LEU A 600 -28.94 -8.73 -9.82
CA LEU A 600 -27.98 -9.73 -10.28
C LEU A 600 -27.38 -10.50 -9.10
N GLN A 601 -27.06 -11.78 -9.33
CA GLN A 601 -26.44 -12.64 -8.32
C GLN A 601 -25.20 -11.99 -7.70
N VAL A 602 -25.18 -11.99 -6.38
CA VAL A 602 -24.02 -11.64 -5.57
C VAL A 602 -22.91 -12.63 -5.89
N GLY A 603 -21.70 -12.13 -6.15
CA GLY A 603 -20.56 -13.00 -6.46
C GLY A 603 -20.13 -13.82 -5.25
N ALA A 604 -19.16 -14.74 -5.43
CA ALA A 604 -18.59 -15.58 -4.36
C ALA A 604 -17.94 -14.80 -3.19
N THR A 605 -17.88 -13.47 -3.27
CA THR A 605 -17.27 -12.56 -2.29
C THR A 605 -18.28 -11.72 -1.53
N GLU A 606 -19.58 -12.05 -1.63
CA GLU A 606 -20.71 -11.30 -1.03
C GLU A 606 -20.84 -9.83 -1.52
N LEU A 607 -20.03 -9.43 -2.52
CA LEU A 607 -20.10 -8.16 -3.21
C LEU A 607 -21.05 -8.23 -4.41
N TYR A 608 -21.71 -7.11 -4.73
CA TYR A 608 -22.40 -6.98 -6.00
C TYR A 608 -21.40 -7.03 -7.16
N THR A 609 -21.66 -7.91 -8.13
CA THR A 609 -20.76 -8.10 -9.27
C THR A 609 -20.68 -6.85 -10.15
N TYR A 610 -21.80 -6.17 -10.34
CA TYR A 610 -21.93 -4.98 -11.20
C TYR A 610 -22.54 -3.79 -10.46
N CYS A 611 -22.12 -2.61 -10.88
CA CYS A 611 -22.67 -1.33 -10.44
C CYS A 611 -23.10 -0.50 -11.66
N THR A 612 -24.00 0.44 -11.45
CA THR A 612 -24.35 1.48 -12.42
C THR A 612 -23.67 2.77 -11.98
N SER A 613 -22.96 3.43 -12.88
CA SER A 613 -22.37 4.74 -12.63
C SER A 613 -23.44 5.82 -12.53
N ASP A 614 -23.16 6.86 -11.75
CA ASP A 614 -24.01 8.02 -11.59
C ASP A 614 -23.15 9.30 -11.67
N GLN A 615 -23.42 10.30 -10.85
CA GLN A 615 -22.88 11.64 -10.96
C GLN A 615 -21.40 11.73 -10.59
N VAL A 616 -20.70 12.66 -11.24
CA VAL A 616 -19.42 13.20 -10.76
C VAL A 616 -19.67 14.54 -10.09
N ARG A 617 -19.18 14.72 -8.87
CA ARG A 617 -19.34 15.94 -8.07
C ARG A 617 -17.99 16.44 -7.55
N PHE A 618 -17.96 17.71 -7.17
CA PHE A 618 -16.77 18.33 -6.56
C PHE A 618 -17.16 19.02 -5.26
N ALA A 619 -16.27 18.94 -4.28
CA ALA A 619 -16.46 19.55 -2.97
C ALA A 619 -15.14 20.14 -2.46
N ASP A 620 -15.23 21.14 -1.56
CA ASP A 620 -14.08 21.63 -0.81
C ASP A 620 -13.53 20.50 0.07
N ALA A 621 -12.23 20.23 -0.02
CA ALA A 621 -11.63 19.09 0.66
C ALA A 621 -11.63 19.22 2.19
N ARG A 622 -11.77 20.45 2.71
CA ARG A 622 -11.76 20.76 4.14
C ARG A 622 -13.16 20.94 4.72
N THR A 623 -14.04 21.67 4.04
CA THR A 623 -15.41 21.96 4.53
C THR A 623 -16.44 20.94 4.06
N GLU A 624 -16.12 20.16 3.02
CA GLU A 624 -17.02 19.22 2.34
C GLU A 624 -18.18 19.89 1.60
N ASP A 625 -18.16 21.22 1.48
CA ASP A 625 -19.19 21.97 0.76
C ASP A 625 -19.10 21.69 -0.74
N SER A 626 -20.24 21.51 -1.40
CA SER A 626 -20.29 21.30 -2.85
C SER A 626 -19.80 22.53 -3.62
N ILE A 627 -18.98 22.31 -4.64
CA ILE A 627 -18.41 23.34 -5.50
C ILE A 627 -19.14 23.32 -6.86
N PRO A 628 -19.63 24.47 -7.36
CA PRO A 628 -20.14 24.57 -8.72
C PRO A 628 -19.08 24.16 -9.75
N LEU A 629 -19.47 23.42 -10.79
CA LEU A 629 -18.57 22.97 -11.85
C LEU A 629 -17.86 24.12 -12.57
N THR A 630 -18.48 25.31 -12.62
CA THR A 630 -17.90 26.54 -13.17
C THR A 630 -16.71 27.06 -12.35
N ASP A 631 -16.65 26.72 -11.07
CA ASP A 631 -15.65 27.19 -10.12
C ASP A 631 -14.52 26.15 -9.94
N VAL A 632 -14.67 24.95 -10.51
CA VAL A 632 -13.64 23.92 -10.52
C VAL A 632 -12.56 24.28 -11.53
N PRO A 633 -11.27 24.32 -11.16
CA PRO A 633 -10.18 24.59 -12.09
C PRO A 633 -10.20 23.61 -13.28
N PRO A 634 -10.00 24.08 -14.54
CA PRO A 634 -10.08 23.23 -15.72
C PRO A 634 -9.19 21.99 -15.67
N LEU A 635 -7.99 22.11 -15.08
CA LEU A 635 -7.08 20.98 -14.88
C LEU A 635 -7.69 19.91 -13.94
N VAL A 636 -8.31 20.32 -12.84
CA VAL A 636 -8.96 19.38 -11.89
C VAL A 636 -10.16 18.71 -12.54
N LEU A 637 -11.01 19.49 -13.23
CA LEU A 637 -12.18 18.98 -13.94
C LEU A 637 -11.78 17.94 -14.99
N THR A 638 -10.84 18.29 -15.89
CA THR A 638 -10.45 17.40 -16.98
C THR A 638 -9.82 16.10 -16.47
N GLU A 639 -9.00 16.17 -15.43
CA GLU A 639 -8.29 15.01 -14.90
C GLU A 639 -9.22 14.08 -14.11
N ALA A 640 -10.15 14.63 -13.33
CA ALA A 640 -11.16 13.85 -12.64
C ALA A 640 -12.11 13.14 -13.63
N LEU A 641 -12.60 13.86 -14.64
CA LEU A 641 -13.50 13.27 -15.64
C LEU A 641 -12.79 12.24 -16.53
N ARG A 642 -11.51 12.46 -16.86
CA ARG A 642 -10.68 11.47 -17.58
C ARG A 642 -10.52 10.17 -16.80
N ASP A 643 -10.37 10.25 -15.48
CA ASP A 643 -10.31 9.07 -14.63
C ASP A 643 -11.63 8.30 -14.63
N VAL A 644 -12.75 9.01 -14.50
CA VAL A 644 -14.08 8.38 -14.52
C VAL A 644 -14.38 7.75 -15.88
N ASP A 645 -14.02 8.40 -16.99
CA ASP A 645 -14.13 7.81 -18.33
C ASP A 645 -13.32 6.52 -18.46
N LEU A 646 -12.09 6.48 -17.91
CA LEU A 646 -11.31 5.23 -17.88
C LEU A 646 -12.04 4.14 -17.08
N PHE A 647 -12.53 4.46 -15.87
CA PHE A 647 -13.18 3.47 -15.01
C PHE A 647 -14.39 2.86 -15.71
N VAL A 648 -15.26 3.71 -16.23
CA VAL A 648 -16.48 3.29 -16.93
C VAL A 648 -16.14 2.61 -18.25
N GLY A 649 -15.31 3.21 -19.09
CA GLY A 649 -15.01 2.72 -20.43
C GLY A 649 -14.30 1.36 -20.45
N VAL A 650 -13.37 1.11 -19.53
CA VAL A 650 -12.62 -0.15 -19.47
C VAL A 650 -13.42 -1.27 -18.80
N THR A 651 -14.24 -0.93 -17.81
CA THR A 651 -14.91 -1.95 -16.97
C THR A 651 -16.40 -2.10 -17.26
N SER A 652 -16.91 -1.36 -18.26
CA SER A 652 -18.28 -1.50 -18.73
C SER A 652 -18.51 -2.88 -19.33
N ILE A 653 -19.69 -3.44 -19.08
CA ILE A 653 -20.15 -4.66 -19.76
C ILE A 653 -20.26 -4.46 -21.27
N GLY A 654 -20.46 -3.22 -21.74
CA GLY A 654 -20.54 -2.88 -23.16
C GLY A 654 -19.20 -2.98 -23.90
N ALA A 655 -18.08 -2.97 -23.17
CA ALA A 655 -16.75 -3.17 -23.74
C ALA A 655 -16.37 -4.66 -23.88
N ASP A 656 -17.16 -5.57 -23.30
CA ASP A 656 -16.90 -7.01 -23.31
C ASP A 656 -17.52 -7.67 -24.55
N PRO A 657 -16.73 -8.13 -25.53
CA PRO A 657 -17.25 -8.69 -26.77
C PRO A 657 -17.96 -10.04 -26.59
N GLU A 658 -17.69 -10.75 -25.48
CA GLU A 658 -18.28 -12.06 -25.19
C GLU A 658 -19.50 -11.95 -24.25
N TRP A 659 -19.91 -10.73 -23.88
CA TRP A 659 -20.98 -10.51 -22.90
C TRP A 659 -22.27 -11.24 -23.25
N LEU A 660 -22.71 -11.13 -24.52
CA LEU A 660 -23.96 -11.74 -25.00
C LEU A 660 -23.90 -13.28 -25.03
N ASP A 661 -22.70 -13.87 -25.08
CA ASP A 661 -22.50 -15.31 -25.18
C ASP A 661 -22.52 -16.00 -23.80
N ARG A 662 -22.47 -15.25 -22.70
CA ARG A 662 -22.42 -15.79 -21.32
C ARG A 662 -23.76 -16.26 -20.76
N GLY A 663 -24.85 -16.13 -21.52
CA GLY A 663 -26.16 -16.69 -21.17
C GLY A 663 -26.88 -16.03 -19.98
N THR A 664 -26.34 -14.96 -19.41
CA THR A 664 -27.11 -14.09 -18.50
C THR A 664 -28.25 -13.47 -19.29
N GLU A 665 -29.44 -13.37 -18.69
CA GLU A 665 -30.64 -12.78 -19.30
C GLU A 665 -30.28 -11.58 -20.19
N ARG A 666 -30.80 -11.55 -21.43
CA ARG A 666 -30.49 -10.52 -22.46
C ARG A 666 -30.92 -9.09 -22.08
N ARG A 667 -31.17 -8.82 -20.81
CA ARG A 667 -31.58 -7.53 -20.24
C ARG A 667 -30.69 -6.36 -20.65
N PHE A 668 -29.38 -6.57 -20.75
CA PHE A 668 -28.43 -5.53 -21.15
C PHE A 668 -28.07 -5.54 -22.63
N GLU A 669 -28.80 -6.30 -23.47
CA GLU A 669 -28.54 -6.37 -24.93
C GLU A 669 -28.63 -4.99 -25.57
N THR A 670 -29.69 -4.22 -25.28
CA THR A 670 -29.84 -2.84 -25.77
C THR A 670 -28.69 -1.95 -25.31
N TYR A 671 -28.34 -2.01 -24.02
CA TYR A 671 -27.22 -1.23 -23.47
C TYR A 671 -25.90 -1.57 -24.16
N TRP A 672 -25.61 -2.87 -24.31
CA TRP A 672 -24.39 -3.36 -24.96
C TRP A 672 -24.30 -2.87 -26.41
N HIS A 673 -25.40 -2.92 -27.16
CA HIS A 673 -25.45 -2.39 -28.52
C HIS A 673 -25.27 -0.86 -28.57
N THR A 674 -25.97 -0.11 -27.71
CA THR A 674 -25.84 1.36 -27.66
C THR A 674 -24.43 1.78 -27.28
N PHE A 675 -23.79 1.11 -26.33
CA PHE A 675 -22.41 1.38 -25.95
C PHE A 675 -21.43 0.99 -27.08
N GLY A 676 -21.63 -0.17 -27.69
CA GLY A 676 -20.72 -0.74 -28.68
C GLY A 676 -20.70 -0.01 -30.03
N PHE A 677 -21.74 0.74 -30.39
CA PHE A 677 -21.90 1.40 -31.70
C PHE A 677 -22.38 2.86 -31.62
N GLY A 678 -22.50 3.41 -30.41
CA GLY A 678 -22.90 4.79 -30.12
C GLY A 678 -21.80 5.80 -30.41
N GLU A 679 -21.97 7.04 -29.94
CA GLU A 679 -20.99 8.12 -30.15
C GLU A 679 -19.62 7.82 -29.53
N LEU A 680 -18.57 8.43 -30.09
CA LEU A 680 -17.21 8.27 -29.57
C LEU A 680 -17.07 9.02 -28.24
N SER A 681 -16.48 8.33 -27.25
CA SER A 681 -15.94 9.02 -26.07
C SER A 681 -14.70 9.84 -26.47
N ALA A 682 -14.20 10.68 -25.55
CA ALA A 682 -12.98 11.45 -25.78
C ALA A 682 -11.80 10.54 -26.15
N ALA A 683 -11.68 9.36 -25.53
CA ALA A 683 -10.68 8.37 -25.90
C ALA A 683 -10.88 7.81 -27.32
N GLY A 684 -12.13 7.65 -27.76
CA GLY A 684 -12.48 7.27 -29.13
C GLY A 684 -12.06 8.31 -30.17
N GLU A 685 -12.27 9.60 -29.88
CA GLU A 685 -11.85 10.70 -30.75
C GLU A 685 -10.33 10.81 -30.87
N ILE A 686 -9.60 10.72 -29.75
CA ILE A 686 -8.12 10.65 -29.78
C ILE A 686 -7.65 9.47 -30.64
N ARG A 687 -8.28 8.31 -30.50
CA ARG A 687 -7.94 7.12 -31.27
C ARG A 687 -8.19 7.33 -32.77
N ARG A 688 -9.29 7.99 -33.13
CA ARG A 688 -9.59 8.38 -34.51
C ARG A 688 -8.48 9.25 -35.08
N GLU A 689 -8.11 10.33 -34.40
CA GLU A 689 -7.05 11.23 -34.85
C GLU A 689 -5.69 10.52 -35.04
N VAL A 690 -5.33 9.62 -34.11
CA VAL A 690 -4.12 8.81 -34.21
C VAL A 690 -4.18 7.89 -35.45
N LEU A 691 -5.31 7.22 -35.67
CA LEU A 691 -5.50 6.32 -36.80
C LEU A 691 -5.51 7.07 -38.14
N GLU A 692 -6.12 8.26 -38.22
CA GLU A 692 -6.13 9.09 -39.43
C GLU A 692 -4.71 9.45 -39.89
N GLN A 693 -3.75 9.56 -38.97
CA GLN A 693 -2.34 9.79 -39.28
C GLN A 693 -1.53 8.50 -39.51
N LEU A 694 -1.87 7.41 -38.82
CA LEU A 694 -1.16 6.14 -38.93
C LEU A 694 -1.56 5.34 -40.17
N VAL A 695 -2.87 5.17 -40.41
CA VAL A 695 -3.42 4.31 -41.48
C VAL A 695 -2.85 4.63 -42.87
N PRO A 696 -2.69 5.90 -43.29
CA PRO A 696 -2.11 6.23 -44.59
C PRO A 696 -0.67 5.72 -44.79
N ARG A 697 0.05 5.38 -43.71
CA ARG A 697 1.42 4.85 -43.74
C ARG A 697 1.46 3.31 -43.66
N LEU A 698 0.31 2.65 -43.60
CA LEU A 698 0.18 1.20 -43.48
C LEU A 698 0.01 0.55 -44.85
N ALA A 699 0.36 -0.73 -44.93
CA ALA A 699 0.18 -1.53 -46.15
C ALA A 699 -1.28 -1.71 -46.59
N ILE A 700 -2.25 -1.40 -45.72
CA ILE A 700 -3.69 -1.52 -45.96
C ILE A 700 -4.37 -0.18 -46.30
N ALA A 701 -3.58 0.88 -46.50
CA ALA A 701 -4.09 2.25 -46.66
C ALA A 701 -5.14 2.40 -47.77
N ASP A 702 -4.93 1.74 -48.91
CA ASP A 702 -5.83 1.76 -50.08
C ASP A 702 -7.14 0.98 -49.87
N ARG A 703 -7.23 0.21 -48.78
CA ARG A 703 -8.41 -0.55 -48.37
C ARG A 703 -9.15 0.09 -47.20
N CYS A 704 -8.66 1.22 -46.68
CA CYS A 704 -9.21 1.86 -45.49
C CYS A 704 -9.80 3.26 -45.79
N ALA A 705 -10.91 3.58 -45.14
CA ALA A 705 -11.52 4.89 -45.14
C ALA A 705 -12.10 5.22 -43.75
N PHE A 706 -12.18 6.50 -43.40
CA PHE A 706 -12.80 6.94 -42.15
C PHE A 706 -14.19 7.50 -42.45
N GLU A 707 -15.20 6.98 -41.77
CA GLU A 707 -16.60 7.38 -41.91
C GLU A 707 -17.19 7.60 -40.51
N ASP A 708 -17.32 8.87 -40.13
CA ASP A 708 -17.84 9.28 -38.83
C ASP A 708 -17.06 8.60 -37.67
N ARG A 709 -17.71 7.69 -36.94
CA ARG A 709 -17.14 6.93 -35.81
C ARG A 709 -16.55 5.56 -36.17
N TYR A 710 -16.36 5.27 -37.45
CA TYR A 710 -15.89 3.99 -37.96
C TYR A 710 -14.62 4.11 -38.81
N LEU A 711 -13.76 3.10 -38.68
CA LEU A 711 -12.78 2.74 -39.71
C LEU A 711 -13.42 1.71 -40.64
N THR A 712 -13.72 2.12 -41.86
CA THR A 712 -14.24 1.24 -42.91
C THR A 712 -13.07 0.55 -43.62
N VAL A 713 -13.12 -0.78 -43.70
CA VAL A 713 -12.09 -1.65 -44.27
C VAL A 713 -12.70 -2.50 -45.37
N ARG A 714 -12.24 -2.35 -46.60
CA ARG A 714 -12.68 -3.12 -47.77
C ARG A 714 -11.87 -4.42 -47.87
N GLY A 715 -12.45 -5.55 -47.49
CA GLY A 715 -11.90 -6.89 -47.77
C GLY A 715 -12.16 -7.34 -49.22
N ASP A 716 -11.90 -8.62 -49.51
CA ASP A 716 -12.24 -9.25 -50.80
C ASP A 716 -13.61 -9.94 -50.75
N LEU A 717 -14.10 -10.32 -49.56
CA LEU A 717 -15.40 -10.96 -49.33
C LEU A 717 -16.47 -9.95 -48.91
N ARG A 718 -16.16 -9.03 -47.99
CA ARG A 718 -17.09 -7.99 -47.51
C ARG A 718 -16.39 -6.66 -47.21
N THR A 719 -17.20 -5.63 -47.00
CA THR A 719 -16.76 -4.38 -46.37
C THR A 719 -17.10 -4.40 -44.89
N TYR A 720 -16.15 -3.98 -44.06
CA TYR A 720 -16.22 -4.04 -42.60
C TYR A 720 -16.15 -2.64 -42.01
N ARG A 721 -17.00 -2.31 -41.06
CA ARG A 721 -17.00 -1.03 -40.33
C ARG A 721 -16.60 -1.30 -38.90
N ILE A 722 -15.39 -0.89 -38.51
CA ILE A 722 -14.84 -1.10 -37.16
C ILE A 722 -15.12 0.16 -36.34
N HIS A 723 -15.93 0.05 -35.29
CA HIS A 723 -16.24 1.16 -34.40
C HIS A 723 -14.97 1.59 -33.64
N LEU A 724 -14.64 2.88 -33.69
CA LEU A 724 -13.39 3.39 -33.12
C LEU A 724 -13.40 3.41 -31.58
N GLY A 725 -14.57 3.46 -30.95
CA GLY A 725 -14.70 3.46 -29.49
C GLY A 725 -14.58 2.07 -28.85
N SER A 726 -15.19 1.05 -29.46
CA SER A 726 -15.34 -0.31 -28.90
C SER A 726 -14.52 -1.37 -29.63
N GLY A 727 -14.14 -1.11 -30.89
CA GLY A 727 -13.57 -2.10 -31.80
C GLY A 727 -14.59 -3.12 -32.33
N ASN A 728 -15.89 -2.95 -32.10
CA ASN A 728 -16.92 -3.83 -32.65
C ASN A 728 -17.04 -3.65 -34.16
N ILE A 729 -17.41 -4.72 -34.87
CA ILE A 729 -17.39 -4.77 -36.33
C ILE A 729 -18.80 -4.98 -36.88
N LEU A 730 -19.21 -4.15 -37.85
CA LEU A 730 -20.39 -4.37 -38.67
C LEU A 730 -19.96 -4.75 -40.09
N MET A 731 -20.63 -5.73 -40.69
CA MET A 731 -20.43 -6.14 -42.08
C MET A 731 -21.49 -5.50 -42.96
N SER A 732 -21.07 -4.72 -43.95
CA SER A 732 -21.97 -4.14 -44.96
C SER A 732 -22.32 -5.18 -46.04
N PRO A 733 -23.51 -5.11 -46.67
CA PRO A 733 -24.49 -4.01 -46.61
C PRO A 733 -25.60 -4.15 -45.54
N ASN A 734 -25.70 -5.28 -44.83
CA ASN A 734 -26.79 -5.52 -43.87
C ASN A 734 -26.46 -5.10 -42.43
N ASP A 735 -25.32 -4.43 -42.21
CA ASP A 735 -24.76 -4.06 -40.90
C ASP A 735 -24.82 -5.22 -39.89
N GLN A 736 -24.49 -6.43 -40.36
CA GLN A 736 -24.46 -7.63 -39.54
C GLN A 736 -23.23 -7.62 -38.62
N TYR A 737 -23.43 -7.81 -37.31
CA TYR A 737 -22.33 -7.88 -36.34
C TYR A 737 -21.38 -9.06 -36.63
N LEU A 738 -20.08 -8.80 -36.56
CA LEU A 738 -19.01 -9.79 -36.65
C LEU A 738 -18.22 -9.82 -35.34
N CYS A 739 -18.35 -10.92 -34.59
CA CYS A 739 -17.58 -11.12 -33.37
C CYS A 739 -16.22 -11.73 -33.69
N ILE A 740 -15.14 -11.03 -33.31
CA ILE A 740 -13.76 -11.53 -33.39
C ILE A 740 -13.16 -11.43 -32.00
N VAL A 741 -12.96 -12.58 -31.37
CA VAL A 741 -12.25 -12.70 -30.09
C VAL A 741 -10.76 -12.86 -30.41
N ALA A 742 -9.93 -11.93 -29.93
CA ALA A 742 -8.50 -12.05 -30.09
C ALA A 742 -7.97 -13.23 -29.26
N ALA A 743 -7.29 -14.19 -29.89
CA ALA A 743 -6.58 -15.23 -29.15
C ALA A 743 -5.48 -14.58 -28.28
N PRO A 744 -5.34 -14.93 -26.99
CA PRO A 744 -4.27 -14.41 -26.15
C PRO A 744 -2.90 -14.73 -26.76
N GLY A 745 -2.16 -13.69 -27.19
CA GLY A 745 -0.81 -13.84 -27.73
C GLY A 745 -0.68 -13.92 -29.26
N GLY A 746 -1.74 -13.60 -30.02
CA GLY A 746 -1.59 -13.35 -31.46
C GLY A 746 -0.51 -12.29 -31.72
N GLN A 747 0.51 -12.60 -32.53
CA GLN A 747 1.55 -11.66 -32.91
C GLN A 747 0.92 -10.48 -33.67
N ALA A 748 0.56 -9.41 -32.97
CA ALA A 748 0.41 -8.11 -33.60
C ALA A 748 1.74 -7.82 -34.30
N GLN A 749 1.69 -7.47 -35.59
CA GLN A 749 2.84 -6.87 -36.25
C GLN A 749 3.36 -5.74 -35.35
N LYS A 750 4.69 -5.63 -35.18
CA LYS A 750 5.32 -4.57 -34.37
C LYS A 750 5.14 -3.22 -35.05
N LEU A 751 3.91 -2.71 -35.03
CA LEU A 751 3.57 -1.40 -35.49
C LEU A 751 3.97 -0.39 -34.42
N PHE A 752 4.52 0.73 -34.86
CA PHE A 752 4.72 1.88 -33.97
C PHE A 752 3.36 2.40 -33.49
N LEU A 753 3.25 2.60 -32.17
CA LEU A 753 2.16 3.33 -31.53
C LEU A 753 2.77 4.47 -30.70
N PRO A 754 2.16 5.67 -30.69
CA PRO A 754 2.70 6.83 -29.96
C PRO A 754 2.66 6.68 -28.44
N PHE A 755 1.97 5.67 -27.90
CA PHE A 755 1.86 5.33 -26.48
C PHE A 755 1.37 3.87 -26.33
N ASP A 756 1.48 3.30 -25.12
CA ASP A 756 1.16 1.87 -24.84
C ASP A 756 -0.17 1.64 -24.13
N ASP A 757 -0.80 2.69 -23.63
CA ASP A 757 -1.93 2.66 -22.69
C ASP A 757 -3.30 2.63 -23.38
N ASP A 758 -3.38 2.08 -24.60
CA ASP A 758 -4.65 1.95 -25.35
C ASP A 758 -4.79 0.57 -26.05
N PRO A 759 -5.38 -0.42 -25.36
CA PRO A 759 -5.58 -1.75 -25.93
C PRO A 759 -6.60 -1.76 -27.08
N VAL A 760 -7.57 -0.83 -27.08
CA VAL A 760 -8.59 -0.73 -28.14
C VAL A 760 -7.97 -0.26 -29.45
N LEU A 761 -7.02 0.69 -29.41
CA LEU A 761 -6.25 1.12 -30.60
C LEU A 761 -5.53 -0.06 -31.25
N SER A 762 -4.84 -0.87 -30.44
CA SER A 762 -4.15 -2.07 -30.91
C SER A 762 -5.14 -3.09 -31.50
N MET A 763 -6.29 -3.28 -30.86
CA MET A 763 -7.34 -4.18 -31.32
C MET A 763 -7.95 -3.73 -32.66
N VAL A 764 -8.27 -2.44 -32.82
CA VAL A 764 -8.82 -1.87 -34.05
C VAL A 764 -7.84 -2.09 -35.21
N LEU A 765 -6.55 -1.81 -35.01
CA LEU A 765 -5.52 -2.05 -36.03
C LEU A 765 -5.38 -3.54 -36.37
N SER A 766 -5.35 -4.42 -35.36
CA SER A 766 -5.28 -5.87 -35.59
C SER A 766 -6.46 -6.39 -36.39
N LYS A 767 -7.69 -5.92 -36.08
CA LYS A 767 -8.90 -6.25 -36.82
C LYS A 767 -8.83 -5.70 -38.26
N ALA A 768 -8.37 -4.46 -38.44
CA ALA A 768 -8.23 -3.87 -39.77
C ALA A 768 -7.28 -4.67 -40.67
N PHE A 769 -6.10 -5.07 -40.17
CA PHE A 769 -5.16 -5.90 -40.94
C PHE A 769 -5.71 -7.28 -41.28
N LEU A 770 -6.41 -7.92 -40.33
CA LEU A 770 -7.04 -9.22 -40.53
C LEU A 770 -8.13 -9.14 -41.62
N LEU A 771 -9.00 -8.14 -41.53
CA LEU A 771 -10.17 -7.97 -42.40
C LEU A 771 -9.83 -7.43 -43.79
N ALA A 772 -8.75 -6.66 -43.91
CA ALA A 772 -8.20 -6.26 -45.21
C ALA A 772 -7.72 -7.46 -46.06
N ASN A 773 -7.50 -8.63 -45.44
CA ASN A 773 -7.10 -9.88 -46.08
C ASN A 773 -8.06 -11.03 -45.73
N ASP A 774 -9.37 -10.76 -45.73
CA ASP A 774 -10.42 -11.66 -45.26
C ASP A 774 -10.44 -13.05 -45.91
N THR A 775 -9.98 -13.19 -47.15
CA THR A 775 -9.82 -14.48 -47.86
C THR A 775 -8.76 -15.40 -47.26
N THR A 776 -7.81 -14.86 -46.49
CA THR A 776 -6.72 -15.61 -45.87
C THR A 776 -7.06 -16.11 -44.46
N ILE A 777 -8.21 -15.68 -43.91
CA ILE A 777 -8.66 -16.05 -42.57
C ILE A 777 -9.01 -17.55 -42.56
N LYS A 778 -8.34 -18.30 -41.67
CA LYS A 778 -8.54 -19.76 -41.51
C LYS A 778 -9.40 -20.14 -40.31
N ASP A 779 -9.70 -19.19 -39.43
CA ASP A 779 -10.47 -19.44 -38.22
C ASP A 779 -11.94 -19.74 -38.58
N PRO A 780 -12.43 -20.98 -38.35
CA PRO A 780 -13.78 -21.35 -38.72
C PRO A 780 -14.85 -20.52 -38.00
N THR A 781 -14.57 -20.01 -36.80
CA THR A 781 -15.49 -19.18 -36.02
C THR A 781 -15.74 -17.83 -36.68
N ILE A 782 -14.74 -17.28 -37.38
CA ILE A 782 -14.84 -16.03 -38.12
C ILE A 782 -15.40 -16.29 -39.52
N THR A 783 -14.86 -17.29 -40.24
CA THR A 783 -15.29 -17.55 -41.63
C THR A 783 -16.75 -17.97 -41.72
N ALA A 784 -17.29 -18.68 -40.72
CA ALA A 784 -18.71 -19.04 -40.68
C ALA A 784 -19.62 -17.80 -40.56
N GLN A 785 -19.21 -16.79 -39.80
CA GLN A 785 -19.95 -15.53 -39.65
C GLN A 785 -19.89 -14.70 -40.94
N ILE A 786 -18.72 -14.54 -41.56
CA ILE A 786 -18.54 -13.77 -42.81
C ILE A 786 -19.38 -14.36 -43.96
N ASN A 787 -19.46 -15.69 -44.04
CA ASN A 787 -20.18 -16.38 -45.10
C ASN A 787 -21.69 -16.50 -44.84
N ARG A 788 -22.18 -16.10 -43.65
CA ARG A 788 -23.60 -16.17 -43.29
C ARG A 788 -24.36 -15.07 -44.03
N ARG A 789 -25.18 -15.45 -45.02
CA ARG A 789 -25.96 -14.52 -45.84
C ARG A 789 -27.13 -13.92 -45.08
#